data_AF-A0A560HJY8-F1
#
_entry.id   AF-A0A560HJY8-F1
#
_cell.length_a   1.000
_cell.length_b   1.000
_cell.length_c   1.000
_cell.angle_alpha   90.00
_cell.angle_beta   90.00
_cell.angle_gamma   90.00
#
_symmetry.space_group_name_H-M   'P 1'
#
loop_
_entity.id
_entity.type
_entity.pdbx_description
1 polymer ?
#
loop_
_entity_poly.entity_id
_entity_poly.type
_entity_poly.pdbx_seq_one_letter_code
_entity_poly.pdbx_strand_id
1 'polypeptide(L)'
;MVGYFAGIKELWKNLAGLDWDQQKTWFDAKGTHYAGRDCEVRRDLYCSQSASLGILPRLFVIREILCETEENTVKGFLKEYGRRRKTRPSSGFPTPLTFGRNFHIYGARDPLQGRTLRNPAFAEFLAEWLADSLKAKGRQRDLAEHLFTRPFDGPHALDEFAEWIISGFVVRSATGFLPKGLTFYPSEDRDPKLVEIRSAIYGEIAAQSMFINVHQEGMPNGLTALAANIIKYIPDNSDIKVLYIPLRGIGENYIAPSYTQILSYICAFFNGEAVEKVQEDLPEHRIDEAIQHIRHRMLDTPALIVLDGYYQRQSAFPALDMMIRDDHVLELIARLLDPPLTHIVPPKDVSNYKRNKIVLLSNSKVTGIGNSVHFEIPRPDPNNMTDILGSYKLDQRDKIEDILKKLPELRQARSESALFLLDSFITIGEQAAERRGTAGKGKGQFGLLAGRLAKQGRAAEDKRPAAVLEAVANALLDAIEANFPEWADVLLLIALAPDGLRPDTLSRVIDAAHSTRDPKQKPACLLSAKVGHGTLDEVKKYCSSFVTARRSDRVLGLDDYPHPWEFSVTKASFAGQTKPPTIAFDFSVLEMRDFILNRITSAAFTTRIQPLLRLMAEETLRQSTISFRHHDDMSSARNLRRVFSTLYYGFLSLPITKEGKLEKNGRLKSTEFGIPEDPPEAWDWLYMFLYRRIIEQPPAWNLSRFFGLDLLKEGVLEIANRPWEAWPASVAQPSGKAALAGIIGNQTGDRRRKKIAIDYHMSLSQVAYALGKMSVAHSALDLAEELEGRAGLAINSQPGSARLAKKRLDLALLGNDFQAATDIEDWLKKRFRDECPEVGVYLAKISADLLGLIGEYNFTPVIHLQSASEAITQLQAVFGGDRHDEVSQICGLLFRIGERYAIEGDLANAEARVRELRSLRAKERFDEKSYDNVKILLSTSMSYFRLAESLRLRIFSDDPIGFHFFASGHSARQMIRVGLKLEQLSRRTVDEAEPHGFFARRSRHMANVISRHLFRYPRERASMLIIEASISRLLSIGNQRREGLESARVFLNHAEPIVAGLGRTARVRMRFVLERIKIHRRLAGIVEDKAESQIFLNFATEDLALLMQLNKGSDLNLWTKLVEIQQESIERTRQNRRLK
;
A
#
# COMPACT_ATOMS: atom_id res chain seq x y z
N MET A 1 -6.76 29.23 35.20
CA MET A 1 -5.33 29.11 34.80
C MET A 1 -4.92 30.12 33.74
N VAL A 2 -5.46 30.11 32.51
CA VAL A 2 -5.03 31.03 31.42
C VAL A 2 -5.08 32.53 31.80
N GLY A 3 -6.18 33.00 32.43
CA GLY A 3 -6.27 34.39 32.91
C GLY A 3 -5.33 34.75 34.07
N TYR A 4 -4.90 33.77 34.86
CA TYR A 4 -3.95 33.98 35.97
C TYR A 4 -2.50 34.04 35.47
N PHE A 5 -2.15 33.21 34.48
CA PHE A 5 -0.85 33.27 33.80
C PHE A 5 -0.70 34.54 32.96
N ALA A 6 -1.78 35.06 32.37
CA ALA A 6 -1.77 36.38 31.75
C ALA A 6 -1.39 37.48 32.77
N GLY A 7 -1.95 37.43 33.97
CA GLY A 7 -1.60 38.33 35.07
C GLY A 7 -0.15 38.22 35.54
N ILE A 8 0.39 36.99 35.67
CA ILE A 8 1.82 36.79 36.01
C ILE A 8 2.74 37.26 34.89
N LYS A 9 2.40 36.98 33.63
CA LYS A 9 3.18 37.39 32.45
C LYS A 9 3.21 38.92 32.30
N GLU A 10 2.11 39.59 32.62
CA GLU A 10 2.01 41.06 32.66
C GLU A 10 2.81 41.63 33.85
N LEU A 11 2.72 41.02 35.03
CA LEU A 11 3.55 41.35 36.20
C LEU A 11 5.05 41.28 35.88
N TRP A 12 5.47 40.23 35.17
CA TRP A 12 6.87 39.96 34.87
C TRP A 12 7.41 40.83 33.73
N LYS A 13 6.61 41.09 32.69
CA LYS A 13 6.93 42.11 31.67
C LYS A 13 7.15 43.48 32.30
N ASN A 14 6.31 43.84 33.28
CA ASN A 14 6.43 45.10 33.99
C ASN A 14 7.65 45.13 34.92
N LEU A 15 8.07 44.02 35.52
CA LEU A 15 9.26 43.96 36.38
C LEU A 15 10.58 43.90 35.60
N ALA A 16 10.64 43.15 34.49
CA ALA A 16 11.87 42.92 33.72
C ALA A 16 12.42 44.16 33.01
N GLY A 17 11.59 45.19 32.79
CA GLY A 17 12.00 46.48 32.21
C GLY A 17 12.39 47.55 33.22
N LEU A 18 12.27 47.27 34.53
CA LEU A 18 12.54 48.23 35.60
C LEU A 18 13.92 47.98 36.20
N ASP A 19 14.65 49.06 36.51
CA ASP A 19 15.85 48.96 37.35
C ASP A 19 15.48 48.61 38.81
N TRP A 20 16.50 48.31 39.62
CA TRP A 20 16.27 47.82 40.98
C TRP A 20 15.51 48.80 41.88
N ASP A 21 15.78 50.10 41.75
CA ASP A 21 15.11 51.12 42.57
C ASP A 21 13.65 51.27 42.14
N GLN A 22 13.35 51.08 40.86
CA GLN A 22 12.00 51.06 40.32
C GLN A 22 11.21 49.80 40.72
N GLN A 23 11.85 48.62 40.68
CA GLN A 23 11.23 47.37 41.15
C GLN A 23 10.87 47.46 42.64
N LYS A 24 11.79 47.99 43.45
CA LYS A 24 11.58 48.22 44.88
C LYS A 24 10.42 49.19 45.14
N THR A 25 10.39 50.31 44.43
CA THR A 25 9.31 51.32 44.53
C THR A 25 7.95 50.74 44.11
N TRP A 26 7.93 49.86 43.10
CA TRP A 26 6.71 49.17 42.66
C TRP A 26 6.16 48.21 43.72
N PHE A 27 7.03 47.47 44.43
CA PHE A 27 6.64 46.63 45.56
C PHE A 27 6.17 47.47 46.77
N ASP A 28 6.84 48.59 47.06
CA ASP A 28 6.45 49.50 48.14
C ASP A 28 5.08 50.17 47.87
N ALA A 29 4.79 50.54 46.62
CA ALA A 29 3.52 51.15 46.20
C ALA A 29 2.31 50.21 46.25
N LYS A 30 2.54 48.88 46.21
CA LYS A 30 1.48 47.86 46.36
C LYS A 30 1.11 47.55 47.82
N GLY A 31 1.62 48.34 48.79
CA GLY A 31 1.17 48.30 50.18
C GLY A 31 1.86 47.25 51.05
N THR A 32 2.98 46.68 50.60
CA THR A 32 3.82 45.83 51.46
C THR A 32 4.88 46.67 52.16
N HIS A 33 4.52 47.35 53.26
CA HIS A 33 5.50 48.04 54.10
C HIS A 33 6.49 47.05 54.74
N TYR A 34 7.74 47.03 54.28
CA TYR A 34 8.82 46.32 54.96
C TYR A 34 10.16 47.07 54.85
N ALA A 35 10.58 47.69 55.95
CA ALA A 35 11.90 48.30 56.09
C ALA A 35 12.93 47.26 56.56
N GLY A 36 14.00 47.02 55.80
CA GLY A 36 15.17 46.24 56.24
C GLY A 36 15.88 45.45 55.14
N ARG A 37 17.19 45.19 55.34
CA ARG A 37 18.19 44.59 54.42
C ARG A 37 17.94 43.10 54.02
N ASP A 38 16.71 42.63 53.91
CA ASP A 38 16.33 41.23 53.60
C ASP A 38 15.92 40.99 52.13
N CYS A 39 16.25 41.92 51.21
CA CYS A 39 15.80 41.83 49.82
C CYS A 39 16.55 40.79 48.97
N GLU A 40 17.81 40.44 49.28
CA GLU A 40 18.61 39.51 48.46
C GLU A 40 18.12 38.05 48.56
N VAL A 41 17.72 37.59 49.75
CA VAL A 41 17.21 36.21 49.97
C VAL A 41 15.90 35.95 49.20
N ARG A 42 15.10 37.00 48.96
CA ARG A 42 13.85 36.89 48.21
C ARG A 42 14.06 36.89 46.70
N ARG A 43 15.18 37.42 46.21
CA ARG A 43 15.55 37.32 44.78
C ARG A 43 15.72 35.85 44.41
N ASP A 44 16.56 35.09 45.13
CA ASP A 44 16.83 33.67 44.85
C ASP A 44 15.60 32.75 44.88
N LEU A 45 14.57 33.15 45.63
CA LEU A 45 13.30 32.44 45.75
C LEU A 45 12.39 32.59 44.50
N TYR A 46 12.49 33.73 43.80
CA TYR A 46 11.76 34.00 42.55
C TYR A 46 12.64 33.81 41.30
N CYS A 47 13.93 34.17 41.37
CA CYS A 47 14.95 34.05 40.33
C CYS A 47 16.35 33.90 40.93
N SER A 48 17.11 32.90 40.50
CA SER A 48 18.55 32.87 40.84
C SER A 48 19.31 33.99 40.11
N GLN A 49 20.52 34.33 40.58
CA GLN A 49 21.43 35.26 39.90
C GLN A 49 21.73 34.88 38.43
N SER A 50 21.44 33.66 37.98
CA SER A 50 21.66 33.19 36.60
C SER A 50 20.40 33.22 35.72
N ALA A 51 19.40 34.04 36.04
CA ALA A 51 18.14 34.15 35.29
C ALA A 51 17.33 32.84 35.19
N SER A 52 17.52 31.91 36.15
CA SER A 52 16.74 30.67 36.22
C SER A 52 15.52 30.82 37.12
N LEU A 53 14.42 30.16 36.73
CA LEU A 53 13.14 30.22 37.43
C LEU A 53 13.26 29.63 38.84
N GLY A 54 13.00 30.43 39.87
CA GLY A 54 13.06 30.02 41.28
C GLY A 54 12.00 28.98 41.68
N ILE A 55 12.05 28.52 42.93
CA ILE A 55 11.21 27.40 43.41
C ILE A 55 9.76 27.82 43.69
N LEU A 56 9.50 29.09 44.03
CA LEU A 56 8.16 29.59 44.35
C LEU A 56 7.18 29.51 43.17
N PRO A 57 7.52 29.95 41.94
CA PRO A 57 6.67 29.76 40.77
C PRO A 57 6.25 28.29 40.56
N ARG A 58 7.16 27.34 40.81
CA ARG A 58 6.89 25.90 40.69
C ARG A 58 5.96 25.39 41.81
N LEU A 59 6.16 25.85 43.05
CA LEU A 59 5.31 25.50 44.20
C LEU A 59 3.89 26.10 44.11
N PHE A 60 3.74 27.28 43.50
CA PHE A 60 2.42 27.88 43.27
C PHE A 60 1.59 27.08 42.24
N VAL A 61 2.23 26.53 41.22
CA VAL A 61 1.58 25.64 40.24
C VAL A 61 1.12 24.35 40.91
N ILE A 62 1.93 23.79 41.79
CA ILE A 62 1.60 22.60 42.59
C ILE A 62 0.33 22.82 43.42
N ARG A 63 0.22 23.96 44.10
CA ARG A 63 -0.96 24.33 44.90
C ARG A 63 -2.24 24.25 44.07
N GLU A 64 -2.21 24.83 42.87
CA GLU A 64 -3.38 24.87 41.97
C GLU A 64 -3.68 23.50 41.36
N ILE A 65 -2.67 22.66 41.10
CA ILE A 65 -2.87 21.28 40.62
C ILE A 65 -3.48 20.38 41.71
N LEU A 66 -3.13 20.62 42.98
CA LEU A 66 -3.57 19.81 44.12
C LEU A 66 -4.90 20.28 44.75
N CYS A 67 -5.43 21.45 44.34
CA CYS A 67 -6.66 22.08 44.83
C CYS A 67 -6.77 22.15 46.37
N GLU A 68 -5.69 22.56 47.05
CA GLU A 68 -5.69 22.72 48.51
C GLU A 68 -5.45 24.17 48.91
N THR A 69 -6.14 24.63 49.97
CA THR A 69 -5.87 25.92 50.61
C THR A 69 -4.44 25.94 51.16
N GLU A 70 -3.77 27.08 51.00
CA GLU A 70 -2.34 27.36 51.30
C GLU A 70 -1.82 26.75 52.63
N GLU A 71 -2.70 26.60 53.62
CA GLU A 71 -2.39 26.15 54.97
C GLU A 71 -2.10 24.64 55.11
N ASN A 72 -2.70 23.75 54.30
CA ASN A 72 -2.59 22.30 54.52
C ASN A 72 -1.41 21.65 53.79
N THR A 73 -1.10 22.12 52.57
CA THR A 73 -0.04 21.55 51.74
C THR A 73 1.35 21.87 52.29
N VAL A 74 1.55 23.12 52.75
CA VAL A 74 2.83 23.56 53.36
C VAL A 74 3.01 22.94 54.75
N LYS A 75 1.95 22.88 55.58
CA LYS A 75 2.02 22.20 56.89
C LYS A 75 2.29 20.69 56.74
N GLY A 76 1.65 20.03 55.77
CA GLY A 76 1.87 18.61 55.45
C GLY A 76 3.30 18.33 55.00
N PHE A 77 3.82 19.12 54.07
CA PHE A 77 5.21 19.08 53.61
C PHE A 77 6.20 19.27 54.77
N LEU A 78 6.05 20.35 55.54
CA LEU A 78 6.97 20.68 56.64
C LEU A 78 6.91 19.63 57.76
N LYS A 79 5.74 19.04 58.03
CA LYS A 79 5.56 17.96 58.99
C LYS A 79 6.28 16.69 58.56
N GLU A 80 6.16 16.28 57.29
CA GLU A 80 6.82 15.08 56.77
C GLU A 80 8.34 15.28 56.60
N TYR A 81 8.78 16.45 56.15
CA TYR A 81 10.20 16.84 56.12
C TYR A 81 10.82 16.80 57.53
N GLY A 82 10.12 17.37 58.52
CA GLY A 82 10.53 17.29 59.93
C GLY A 82 10.56 15.86 60.47
N ARG A 83 9.61 15.01 60.07
CA ARG A 83 9.55 13.59 60.47
C ARG A 83 10.71 12.78 59.90
N ARG A 84 10.98 12.89 58.59
CA ARG A 84 12.05 12.14 57.92
C ARG A 84 13.45 12.58 58.34
N ARG A 85 13.66 13.86 58.64
CA ARG A 85 14.92 14.36 59.22
C ARG A 85 15.23 13.73 60.58
N LYS A 86 14.22 13.54 61.44
CA LYS A 86 14.40 12.85 62.73
C LYS A 86 14.83 11.39 62.57
N THR A 87 14.43 10.74 61.47
CA THR A 87 14.78 9.34 61.17
C THR A 87 16.08 9.16 60.38
N ARG A 88 16.65 10.23 59.79
CA ARG A 88 17.92 10.20 59.05
C ARG A 88 18.80 11.40 59.43
N PRO A 89 19.54 11.33 60.56
CA PRO A 89 20.45 12.40 60.99
C PRO A 89 21.81 12.26 60.28
N SER A 90 21.86 12.43 58.96
CA SER A 90 23.11 12.68 58.25
C SER A 90 23.18 14.16 57.82
N SER A 91 24.39 14.71 57.84
CA SER A 91 24.78 16.13 57.87
C SER A 91 24.49 16.96 56.61
N GLY A 92 23.29 16.82 56.00
CA GLY A 92 22.92 17.53 54.77
C GLY A 92 21.63 18.35 54.79
N PHE A 93 20.82 18.31 55.87
CA PHE A 93 19.54 19.01 55.91
C PHE A 93 19.62 20.38 56.64
N PRO A 94 19.25 21.50 55.99
CA PRO A 94 19.30 22.84 56.61
C PRO A 94 18.36 22.98 57.83
N THR A 95 18.71 23.87 58.77
CA THR A 95 18.00 24.19 60.02
C THR A 95 16.56 24.69 59.75
N PRO A 96 15.55 24.38 60.58
CA PRO A 96 14.17 24.77 60.29
C PRO A 96 13.99 26.29 60.41
N LEU A 97 13.30 26.90 59.44
CA LEU A 97 12.66 28.20 59.62
C LEU A 97 11.52 28.02 60.65
N THR A 98 11.57 28.75 61.76
CA THR A 98 10.49 28.76 62.75
C THR A 98 9.46 29.81 62.35
N PHE A 99 8.20 29.38 62.18
CA PHE A 99 7.07 30.26 61.88
C PHE A 99 6.29 30.55 63.17
N GLY A 100 6.24 31.82 63.58
CA GLY A 100 5.33 32.30 64.63
C GLY A 100 3.90 32.47 64.10
N ARG A 101 2.91 32.55 65.01
CA ARG A 101 1.46 32.63 64.71
C ARG A 101 1.02 33.82 63.85
N ASN A 102 1.88 34.81 63.62
CA ASN A 102 1.75 35.81 62.57
C ASN A 102 3.02 35.70 61.71
N PHE A 103 2.87 35.47 60.39
CA PHE A 103 3.96 35.18 59.46
C PHE A 103 4.96 36.35 59.33
N HIS A 104 5.92 36.43 60.25
CA HIS A 104 7.16 37.21 60.11
C HIS A 104 8.35 36.24 60.13
N ILE A 105 9.14 36.23 59.05
CA ILE A 105 10.38 35.45 58.94
C ILE A 105 11.43 36.17 59.79
N TYR A 106 11.77 35.63 60.96
CA TYR A 106 12.99 36.04 61.67
C TYR A 106 14.14 35.15 61.21
N GLY A 107 15.11 35.74 60.51
CA GLY A 107 16.37 35.09 60.19
C GLY A 107 17.14 34.77 61.48
N ALA A 108 17.38 33.48 61.73
CA ALA A 108 18.45 33.09 62.65
C ALA A 108 19.78 33.57 62.06
N ARG A 109 20.58 34.23 62.89
CA ARG A 109 21.89 34.79 62.57
C ARG A 109 22.86 33.67 62.15
N ASP A 110 22.95 33.37 60.85
CA ASP A 110 24.16 32.81 60.23
C ASP A 110 24.13 33.01 58.70
N PRO A 111 25.14 33.64 58.07
CA PRO A 111 25.12 33.94 56.65
C PRO A 111 25.53 32.71 55.82
N LEU A 112 24.57 31.81 55.57
CA LEU A 112 24.75 30.76 54.57
C LEU A 112 24.51 31.33 53.15
N GLN A 113 25.59 31.79 52.54
CA GLN A 113 25.68 32.16 51.12
C GLN A 113 25.15 31.02 50.22
N GLY A 114 24.10 31.28 49.43
CA GLY A 114 23.82 30.73 48.09
C GLY A 114 23.83 29.21 47.82
N ARG A 115 24.00 28.32 48.82
CA ARG A 115 24.25 26.89 48.60
C ARG A 115 23.03 25.97 48.78
N THR A 116 21.90 26.45 49.28
CA THR A 116 20.75 25.58 49.63
C THR A 116 19.90 25.13 48.45
N LEU A 117 19.82 25.89 47.35
CA LEU A 117 18.99 25.53 46.20
C LEU A 117 19.66 24.59 45.17
N ARG A 118 20.98 24.37 45.29
CA ARG A 118 21.71 23.38 44.48
C ARG A 118 21.85 22.03 45.17
N ASN A 119 21.24 21.82 46.34
CA ASN A 119 21.32 20.54 47.03
C ASN A 119 20.39 19.53 46.32
N PRO A 120 20.93 18.56 45.57
CA PRO A 120 20.12 17.61 44.80
C PRO A 120 19.20 16.80 45.71
N ALA A 121 19.62 16.55 46.96
CA ALA A 121 18.83 15.82 47.94
C ALA A 121 17.56 16.56 48.37
N PHE A 122 17.54 17.90 48.31
CA PHE A 122 16.33 18.67 48.62
C PHE A 122 15.34 18.68 47.45
N ALA A 123 15.85 18.76 46.21
CA ALA A 123 15.03 18.64 45.01
C ALA A 123 14.48 17.22 44.82
N GLU A 124 15.30 16.18 45.05
CA GLU A 124 14.87 14.77 45.07
C GLU A 124 13.80 14.54 46.15
N PHE A 125 13.98 15.09 47.35
CA PHE A 125 12.98 14.98 48.41
C PHE A 125 11.64 15.63 48.03
N LEU A 126 11.68 16.83 47.44
CA LEU A 126 10.49 17.52 46.96
C LEU A 126 9.79 16.73 45.83
N ALA A 127 10.57 16.17 44.91
CA ALA A 127 10.05 15.31 43.85
C ALA A 127 9.43 14.02 44.40
N GLU A 128 10.08 13.32 45.35
CA GLU A 128 9.52 12.13 46.02
C GLU A 128 8.24 12.45 46.78
N TRP A 129 8.23 13.52 47.58
CA TRP A 129 7.06 13.88 48.38
C TRP A 129 5.86 14.25 47.50
N LEU A 130 6.11 14.97 46.40
CA LEU A 130 5.07 15.35 45.45
C LEU A 130 4.58 14.13 44.66
N ALA A 131 5.48 13.24 44.26
CA ALA A 131 5.17 11.96 43.64
C ALA A 131 4.26 11.09 44.52
N ASP A 132 4.60 10.94 45.80
CA ASP A 132 3.79 10.18 46.77
C ASP A 132 2.40 10.80 46.95
N SER A 133 2.32 12.14 47.01
CA SER A 133 1.06 12.89 47.15
C SER A 133 0.18 12.80 45.90
N LEU A 134 0.76 12.77 44.70
CA LEU A 134 0.05 12.59 43.44
C LEU A 134 -0.38 11.13 43.22
N LYS A 135 0.45 10.16 43.62
CA LYS A 135 0.16 8.72 43.55
C LYS A 135 -1.03 8.33 44.42
N ALA A 136 -1.13 8.89 45.63
CA ALA A 136 -2.29 8.70 46.51
C ALA A 136 -3.62 9.20 45.90
N LYS A 137 -3.55 10.11 44.93
CA LYS A 137 -4.72 10.67 44.20
C LYS A 137 -4.87 10.09 42.78
N GLY A 138 -4.15 9.01 42.45
CA GLY A 138 -4.24 8.33 41.16
C GLY A 138 -3.65 9.11 39.97
N ARG A 139 -2.75 10.08 40.21
CA ARG A 139 -2.13 10.92 39.17
C ARG A 139 -0.63 10.61 39.01
N GLN A 140 -0.10 10.88 37.81
CA GLN A 140 1.21 10.42 37.34
C GLN A 140 2.38 10.96 38.18
N ARG A 141 3.28 10.04 38.56
CA ARG A 141 4.54 10.28 39.27
C ARG A 141 5.50 11.20 38.50
N ASP A 142 5.46 11.10 37.18
CA ASP A 142 6.39 11.74 36.24
C ASP A 142 6.26 13.28 36.22
N LEU A 143 5.06 13.80 36.58
CA LEU A 143 4.78 15.24 36.73
C LEU A 143 5.65 15.90 37.79
N ALA A 144 5.82 15.23 38.94
CA ALA A 144 6.61 15.74 40.05
C ALA A 144 8.10 15.81 39.72
N GLU A 145 8.60 14.78 39.06
CA GLU A 145 10.02 14.63 38.75
C GLU A 145 10.45 15.66 37.71
N HIS A 146 9.69 15.82 36.61
CA HIS A 146 10.02 16.81 35.57
C HIS A 146 9.83 18.27 36.00
N LEU A 147 8.87 18.55 36.89
CA LEU A 147 8.64 19.91 37.39
C LEU A 147 9.87 20.46 38.12
N PHE A 148 10.65 19.62 38.82
CA PHE A 148 11.81 20.05 39.61
C PHE A 148 13.16 19.76 38.96
N THR A 149 13.24 18.81 38.03
CA THR A 149 14.50 18.45 37.35
C THR A 149 14.76 19.24 36.08
N ARG A 150 13.73 19.78 35.40
CA ARG A 150 13.92 20.60 34.19
C ARG A 150 14.41 22.01 34.56
N PRO A 151 15.58 22.45 34.06
CA PRO A 151 16.01 23.84 34.20
C PRO A 151 15.15 24.72 33.26
N PHE A 152 14.72 25.87 33.77
CA PHE A 152 14.06 26.91 32.99
C PHE A 152 14.93 28.15 33.18
N ASP A 153 15.76 28.45 32.18
CA ASP A 153 16.86 29.39 32.29
C ASP A 153 16.74 30.51 31.26
N GLY A 154 17.25 31.68 31.59
CA GLY A 154 17.31 32.83 30.67
C GLY A 154 16.08 33.74 30.71
N PRO A 155 16.08 34.82 29.90
CA PRO A 155 15.06 35.86 29.95
C PRO A 155 13.64 35.39 29.56
N HIS A 156 13.53 34.20 28.94
CA HIS A 156 12.26 33.58 28.55
C HIS A 156 11.85 32.41 29.45
N ALA A 157 12.58 32.10 30.53
CA ALA A 157 12.32 30.95 31.41
C ALA A 157 10.86 30.85 31.88
N LEU A 158 10.22 31.98 32.15
CA LEU A 158 8.85 32.04 32.63
C LEU A 158 7.82 31.86 31.51
N ASP A 159 8.14 32.34 30.30
CA ASP A 159 7.34 32.06 29.10
C ASP A 159 7.44 30.59 28.71
N GLU A 160 8.65 30.01 28.74
CA GLU A 160 8.88 28.58 28.49
C GLU A 160 8.21 27.71 29.55
N PHE A 161 8.24 28.11 30.83
CA PHE A 161 7.56 27.41 31.91
C PHE A 161 6.03 27.51 31.80
N ALA A 162 5.51 28.69 31.50
CA ALA A 162 4.09 28.92 31.31
C ALA A 162 3.59 28.17 30.06
N GLU A 163 4.35 28.20 28.96
CA GLU A 163 4.06 27.44 27.75
C GLU A 163 4.11 25.94 28.03
N TRP A 164 5.11 25.45 28.78
CA TRP A 164 5.20 24.05 29.21
C TRP A 164 4.01 23.59 30.07
N ILE A 165 3.47 24.46 30.94
CA ILE A 165 2.25 24.18 31.74
C ILE A 165 0.97 24.30 30.91
N ILE A 166 0.83 25.34 30.09
CA ILE A 166 -0.38 25.64 29.31
C ILE A 166 -0.54 24.64 28.16
N SER A 167 0.56 24.27 27.52
CA SER A 167 0.61 23.18 26.55
C SER A 167 0.32 21.82 27.21
N GLY A 168 0.27 21.79 28.55
CA GLY A 168 -0.26 20.71 29.35
C GLY A 168 0.62 19.49 29.25
N PHE A 169 1.80 19.51 29.88
CA PHE A 169 2.69 18.36 29.87
C PHE A 169 2.79 17.79 28.45
N VAL A 170 3.36 18.57 27.53
CA VAL A 170 3.67 18.03 26.20
C VAL A 170 4.83 17.03 26.39
N VAL A 171 4.57 15.86 27.01
CA VAL A 171 4.74 14.60 26.29
C VAL A 171 4.22 14.96 24.92
N ARG A 172 5.11 15.16 23.93
CA ARG A 172 4.69 15.46 22.56
C ARG A 172 3.46 14.63 22.30
N SER A 173 2.30 15.28 22.31
CA SER A 173 1.04 14.57 22.20
C SER A 173 1.24 13.86 20.90
N ALA A 174 1.32 12.53 20.90
CA ALA A 174 1.25 11.84 19.64
C ALA A 174 -0.06 12.35 19.06
N THR A 175 0.04 13.16 18.01
CA THR A 175 -1.13 13.76 17.39
C THR A 175 -1.88 12.59 16.80
N GLY A 176 -3.15 12.44 17.14
CA GLY A 176 -3.97 11.31 16.71
C GLY A 176 -4.66 10.54 17.83
N PHE A 177 -5.10 9.36 17.46
CA PHE A 177 -6.18 8.62 18.12
C PHE A 177 -5.70 7.63 19.19
N LEU A 178 -4.68 8.01 19.97
CA LEU A 178 -4.04 7.11 20.94
C LEU A 178 -5.09 6.48 21.89
N PRO A 179 -5.18 5.14 21.96
CA PRO A 179 -6.15 4.48 22.82
C PRO A 179 -5.77 4.67 24.28
N LYS A 180 -6.74 5.11 25.10
CA LYS A 180 -6.59 5.24 26.55
C LYS A 180 -7.01 3.93 27.23
N GLY A 181 -6.22 3.47 28.19
CA GLY A 181 -6.61 2.38 29.11
C GLY A 181 -6.17 0.97 28.73
N LEU A 182 -5.42 0.78 27.63
CA LEU A 182 -4.79 -0.50 27.33
C LEU A 182 -3.40 -0.59 27.97
N THR A 183 -3.17 -1.66 28.72
CA THR A 183 -1.90 -1.91 29.43
C THR A 183 -1.06 -2.90 28.65
N PHE A 184 0.19 -2.54 28.36
CA PHE A 184 1.16 -3.51 27.88
C PHE A 184 1.71 -4.24 29.10
N TYR A 185 1.58 -5.56 29.10
CA TYR A 185 2.08 -6.42 30.17
C TYR A 185 3.54 -6.81 29.87
N PRO A 186 4.53 -6.23 30.58
CA PRO A 186 5.92 -6.61 30.42
C PRO A 186 6.15 -8.06 30.82
N SER A 187 7.15 -8.69 30.21
CA SER A 187 7.64 -10.02 30.57
C SER A 187 9.09 -10.17 30.14
N GLU A 188 9.78 -11.18 30.68
CA GLU A 188 11.20 -11.46 30.36
C GLU A 188 11.45 -11.59 28.85
N ASP A 189 10.47 -12.09 28.08
CA ASP A 189 10.58 -12.24 26.63
C ASP A 189 10.14 -10.99 25.84
N ARG A 190 9.22 -10.17 26.38
CA ARG A 190 8.63 -9.02 25.67
C ARG A 190 9.47 -7.75 25.80
N ASP A 191 10.09 -7.54 26.97
CA ASP A 191 10.90 -6.35 27.22
C ASP A 191 12.15 -6.28 26.32
N PRO A 192 12.89 -7.38 26.08
CA PRO A 192 13.98 -7.37 25.10
C PRO A 192 13.50 -7.00 23.69
N LYS A 193 12.31 -7.48 23.28
CA LYS A 193 11.75 -7.12 21.97
C LYS A 193 11.35 -5.66 21.86
N LEU A 194 10.89 -5.03 22.95
CA LEU A 194 10.69 -3.59 23.00
C LEU A 194 12.01 -2.83 22.79
N VAL A 195 13.09 -3.28 23.41
CA VAL A 195 14.43 -2.69 23.23
C VAL A 195 14.92 -2.85 21.79
N GLU A 196 14.70 -4.02 21.19
CA GLU A 196 15.03 -4.26 19.77
C GLU A 196 14.22 -3.33 18.84
N ILE A 197 12.91 -3.23 19.03
CA ILE A 197 12.06 -2.31 18.26
C ILE A 197 12.54 -0.87 18.41
N ARG A 198 12.83 -0.45 19.65
CA ARG A 198 13.36 0.89 19.92
C ARG A 198 14.68 1.14 19.19
N SER A 199 15.58 0.16 19.19
CA SER A 199 16.85 0.23 18.45
C SER A 199 16.63 0.33 16.94
N ALA A 200 15.61 -0.33 16.39
CA ALA A 200 15.24 -0.18 14.98
C ALA A 200 14.60 1.18 14.65
N ILE A 201 13.97 1.86 15.62
CA ILE A 201 13.41 3.20 15.41
C ILE A 201 14.49 4.30 15.56
N TYR A 202 15.34 4.23 16.59
CA TYR A 202 16.29 5.31 16.96
C TYR A 202 17.76 4.90 17.11
N GLY A 203 18.08 3.60 17.14
CA GLY A 203 19.44 3.09 17.34
C GLY A 203 20.25 2.96 16.05
N GLU A 204 21.40 2.26 16.10
CA GLU A 204 22.24 2.02 14.92
C GLU A 204 21.50 1.24 13.82
N ILE A 205 20.56 0.37 14.22
CA ILE A 205 19.68 -0.38 13.30
C ILE A 205 18.75 0.56 12.53
N ALA A 206 18.44 1.75 13.07
CA ALA A 206 17.56 2.72 12.44
C ALA A 206 18.05 3.19 11.06
N ALA A 207 19.35 3.10 10.76
CA ALA A 207 19.84 3.42 9.42
C ALA A 207 19.45 2.38 8.36
N GLN A 208 19.05 1.16 8.77
CA GLN A 208 18.88 0.01 7.87
C GLN A 208 17.51 -0.04 7.21
N SER A 209 16.46 0.51 7.84
CA SER A 209 15.09 0.40 7.34
C SER A 209 14.19 1.56 7.75
N MET A 210 13.33 1.99 6.84
CA MET A 210 12.24 2.93 7.12
C MET A 210 10.93 2.22 7.50
N PHE A 211 10.83 0.90 7.28
CA PHE A 211 9.60 0.14 7.51
C PHE A 211 9.82 -0.97 8.53
N ILE A 212 9.08 -0.89 9.61
CA ILE A 212 9.14 -1.84 10.72
C ILE A 212 7.77 -2.50 10.81
N ASN A 213 7.74 -3.81 10.65
CA ASN A 213 6.53 -4.59 10.86
C ASN A 213 6.64 -5.33 12.19
N VAL A 214 5.75 -4.99 13.12
CA VAL A 214 5.62 -5.73 14.37
C VAL A 214 4.37 -6.56 14.27
N HIS A 215 4.48 -7.87 14.44
CA HIS A 215 3.37 -8.76 14.19
C HIS A 215 3.15 -9.78 15.30
N GLN A 216 1.89 -10.13 15.51
CA GLN A 216 1.51 -11.27 16.32
C GLN A 216 0.08 -11.73 16.01
N GLU A 217 -0.09 -13.02 15.77
CA GLU A 217 -1.40 -13.59 15.48
C GLU A 217 -2.26 -13.72 16.76
N GLY A 218 -3.53 -13.35 16.66
CA GLY A 218 -4.52 -13.46 17.73
C GLY A 218 -4.33 -12.49 18.90
N MET A 219 -3.53 -11.42 18.75
CA MET A 219 -3.28 -10.42 19.80
C MET A 219 -3.52 -8.98 19.36
N PRO A 220 -4.69 -8.66 18.83
CA PRO A 220 -4.88 -7.37 18.23
C PRO A 220 -4.81 -6.24 19.29
N ASN A 221 -5.36 -6.40 20.51
CA ASN A 221 -5.24 -5.40 21.57
C ASN A 221 -3.88 -5.37 22.25
N GLY A 222 -3.21 -6.52 22.36
CA GLY A 222 -1.83 -6.60 22.84
C GLY A 222 -0.86 -5.79 21.95
N LEU A 223 -1.08 -5.79 20.63
CA LEU A 223 -0.35 -4.94 19.68
C LEU A 223 -0.73 -3.46 19.82
N THR A 224 -2.01 -3.15 20.01
CA THR A 224 -2.43 -1.77 20.29
C THR A 224 -1.79 -1.21 21.57
N ALA A 225 -1.74 -2.02 22.64
CA ALA A 225 -1.08 -1.65 23.89
C ALA A 225 0.43 -1.42 23.66
N LEU A 226 1.05 -2.24 22.81
CA LEU A 226 2.43 -2.06 22.37
C LEU A 226 2.62 -0.75 21.60
N ALA A 227 1.70 -0.38 20.70
CA ALA A 227 1.72 0.89 19.97
C ALA A 227 1.82 2.09 20.93
N ALA A 228 0.95 2.10 21.94
CA ALA A 228 0.93 3.14 22.97
C ALA A 228 2.23 3.18 23.78
N ASN A 229 2.91 2.04 23.95
CA ASN A 229 4.20 1.99 24.65
C ASN A 229 5.35 2.44 23.76
N ILE A 230 5.42 2.02 22.49
CA ILE A 230 6.43 2.48 21.52
C ILE A 230 6.49 4.01 21.50
N ILE A 231 5.33 4.65 21.51
CA ILE A 231 5.20 6.11 21.47
C ILE A 231 5.75 6.78 22.74
N LYS A 232 5.56 6.17 23.92
CA LYS A 232 6.07 6.70 25.19
C LYS A 232 7.60 6.65 25.31
N TYR A 233 8.26 5.76 24.56
CA TYR A 233 9.72 5.58 24.63
C TYR A 233 10.51 6.52 23.72
N ILE A 234 9.82 7.40 22.99
CA ILE A 234 10.43 8.39 22.11
C ILE A 234 11.02 9.47 22.99
N PRO A 235 12.34 9.72 22.94
CA PRO A 235 12.97 10.73 23.79
C PRO A 235 12.32 12.09 23.59
N ASP A 236 12.02 12.80 24.68
CA ASP A 236 11.39 14.13 24.64
C ASP A 236 12.19 15.14 23.80
N ASN A 237 13.51 14.94 23.70
CA ASN A 237 14.44 15.76 22.92
C ASN A 237 14.61 15.31 21.45
N SER A 238 13.90 14.28 20.99
CA SER A 238 13.95 13.85 19.59
C SER A 238 13.34 14.92 18.69
N ASP A 239 13.88 15.17 17.50
CA ASP A 239 13.25 15.99 16.45
C ASP A 239 12.18 15.23 15.66
N ILE A 240 12.02 13.93 15.91
CA ILE A 240 11.05 13.07 15.23
C ILE A 240 9.63 13.37 15.73
N LYS A 241 8.73 13.70 14.80
CA LYS A 241 7.29 13.85 15.08
C LYS A 241 6.59 12.49 15.03
N VAL A 242 5.48 12.33 15.75
CA VAL A 242 4.82 11.03 15.91
C VAL A 242 3.35 11.12 15.52
N LEU A 243 2.93 10.24 14.62
CA LEU A 243 1.55 10.11 14.15
C LEU A 243 1.06 8.69 14.46
N TYR A 244 -0.06 8.57 15.17
CA TYR A 244 -0.72 7.29 15.41
C TYR A 244 -2.06 7.21 14.67
N ILE A 245 -2.22 6.16 13.86
CA ILE A 245 -3.45 5.90 13.09
C ILE A 245 -3.92 4.47 13.37
N PRO A 246 -5.08 4.29 14.02
CA PRO A 246 -5.71 2.99 14.17
C PRO A 246 -6.38 2.62 12.85
N LEU A 247 -5.99 1.49 12.27
CA LEU A 247 -6.56 0.92 11.04
C LEU A 247 -7.79 0.05 11.30
N ARG A 248 -8.02 -0.31 12.56
CA ARG A 248 -9.22 -1.02 13.03
C ARG A 248 -9.95 -0.18 14.07
N GLY A 249 -11.25 -0.38 14.20
CA GLY A 249 -12.00 0.23 15.30
C GLY A 249 -11.50 -0.31 16.64
N ILE A 250 -11.05 0.56 17.54
CA ILE A 250 -10.62 0.21 18.89
C ILE A 250 -11.69 0.69 19.87
N GLY A 251 -12.67 -0.17 20.17
CA GLY A 251 -13.81 0.15 21.04
C GLY A 251 -14.92 0.94 20.34
N GLU A 252 -15.98 1.26 21.09
CA GLU A 252 -17.26 1.76 20.56
C GLU A 252 -17.18 3.11 19.80
N ASN A 253 -16.15 3.92 20.06
CA ASN A 253 -16.04 5.28 19.53
C ASN A 253 -15.08 5.42 18.35
N TYR A 254 -14.33 4.37 18.01
CA TYR A 254 -13.30 4.44 16.97
C TYR A 254 -13.71 3.73 15.71
N ILE A 255 -13.61 4.47 14.61
CA ILE A 255 -13.95 4.03 13.28
C ILE A 255 -12.66 3.80 12.50
N ALA A 256 -12.56 2.66 11.81
CA ALA A 256 -11.46 2.39 10.91
C ALA A 256 -11.45 3.43 9.77
N PRO A 257 -10.35 4.19 9.58
CA PRO A 257 -10.26 5.19 8.53
C PRO A 257 -10.16 4.52 7.15
N SER A 258 -10.77 5.15 6.15
CA SER A 258 -10.60 4.77 4.74
C SER A 258 -9.16 5.06 4.28
N TYR A 259 -8.74 4.48 3.15
CA TYR A 259 -7.44 4.80 2.54
C TYR A 259 -7.24 6.31 2.31
N THR A 260 -8.26 6.99 1.78
CA THR A 260 -8.26 8.44 1.54
C THR A 260 -8.24 9.25 2.83
N GLN A 261 -8.87 8.73 3.89
CA GLN A 261 -8.82 9.36 5.21
C GLN A 261 -7.46 9.20 5.88
N ILE A 262 -6.82 8.03 5.77
CA ILE A 262 -5.44 7.81 6.24
C ILE A 262 -4.49 8.82 5.58
N LEU A 263 -4.60 9.01 4.26
CA LEU A 263 -3.81 10.02 3.55
C LEU A 263 -4.08 11.44 4.06
N SER A 264 -5.35 11.78 4.31
CA SER A 264 -5.73 13.09 4.85
C SER A 264 -5.13 13.33 6.23
N TYR A 265 -5.15 12.32 7.09
CA TYR A 265 -4.49 12.36 8.41
C TYR A 265 -2.99 12.59 8.30
N ILE A 266 -2.31 11.89 7.39
CA ILE A 266 -0.87 12.06 7.19
C ILE A 266 -0.55 13.46 6.61
N CYS A 267 -1.35 13.95 5.65
CA CYS A 267 -1.21 15.31 5.11
C CYS A 267 -1.38 16.37 6.21
N ALA A 268 -2.46 16.29 6.99
CA ALA A 268 -2.73 17.21 8.10
C ALA A 268 -1.57 17.22 9.10
N PHE A 269 -1.07 16.03 9.47
CA PHE A 269 0.09 15.88 10.35
C PHE A 269 1.33 16.61 9.83
N PHE A 270 1.69 16.44 8.55
CA PHE A 270 2.84 17.13 7.96
C PHE A 270 2.63 18.63 7.74
N ASN A 271 1.37 19.08 7.67
CA ASN A 271 1.02 20.50 7.65
C ASN A 271 0.97 21.15 9.05
N GLY A 272 1.06 20.35 10.12
CA GLY A 272 0.91 20.84 11.50
C GLY A 272 -0.54 21.11 11.90
N GLU A 273 -1.50 20.50 11.19
CA GLU A 273 -2.92 20.57 11.47
C GLU A 273 -3.33 19.49 12.49
N ALA A 274 -4.42 19.71 13.22
CA ALA A 274 -4.95 18.73 14.17
C ALA A 274 -5.64 17.58 13.43
N VAL A 275 -5.04 16.39 13.47
CA VAL A 275 -5.48 15.18 12.75
C VAL A 275 -6.91 14.79 13.13
N GLU A 276 -7.30 14.98 14.38
CA GLU A 276 -8.62 14.62 14.91
C GLU A 276 -9.75 15.52 14.37
N LYS A 277 -9.40 16.68 13.78
CA LYS A 277 -10.37 17.60 13.15
C LYS A 277 -10.60 17.29 11.67
N VAL A 278 -9.84 16.38 11.08
CA VAL A 278 -9.98 16.01 9.68
C VAL A 278 -11.23 15.14 9.53
N GLN A 279 -12.31 15.72 9.00
CA GLN A 279 -13.57 15.03 8.76
C GLN A 279 -13.73 14.56 7.30
N GLU A 280 -13.07 15.23 6.37
CA GLU A 280 -13.22 15.00 4.94
C GLU A 280 -12.17 14.01 4.41
N ASP A 281 -12.62 13.08 3.58
CA ASP A 281 -11.75 12.19 2.84
C ASP A 281 -11.07 12.96 1.69
N LEU A 282 -9.78 12.68 1.47
CA LEU A 282 -9.05 13.19 0.31
C LEU A 282 -9.75 12.76 -0.99
N PRO A 283 -10.07 13.69 -1.91
CA PRO A 283 -10.60 13.31 -3.22
C PRO A 283 -9.64 12.39 -3.98
N GLU A 284 -10.18 11.36 -4.65
CA GLU A 284 -9.33 10.31 -5.25
C GLU A 284 -8.34 10.84 -6.30
N HIS A 285 -8.74 11.83 -7.09
CA HIS A 285 -7.86 12.44 -8.10
C HIS A 285 -6.66 13.20 -7.49
N ARG A 286 -6.64 13.47 -6.17
CA ARG A 286 -5.56 14.13 -5.44
C ARG A 286 -4.64 13.17 -4.68
N ILE A 287 -4.89 11.86 -4.71
CA ILE A 287 -4.09 10.86 -3.98
C ILE A 287 -2.60 10.97 -4.35
N ASP A 288 -2.28 11.08 -5.65
CA ASP A 288 -0.90 11.16 -6.11
C ASP A 288 -0.21 12.46 -5.66
N GLU A 289 -0.93 13.59 -5.71
CA GLU A 289 -0.46 14.89 -5.23
C GLU A 289 -0.16 14.84 -3.72
N ALA A 290 -1.08 14.27 -2.93
CA ALA A 290 -0.94 14.11 -1.49
C ALA A 290 0.27 13.23 -1.13
N ILE A 291 0.46 12.10 -1.81
CA ILE A 291 1.61 11.21 -1.57
C ILE A 291 2.93 11.94 -1.90
N GLN A 292 2.98 12.70 -2.98
CA GLN A 292 4.17 13.50 -3.29
C GLN A 292 4.40 14.58 -2.24
N HIS A 293 3.36 15.30 -1.83
CA HIS A 293 3.45 16.30 -0.75
C HIS A 293 4.00 15.69 0.54
N ILE A 294 3.47 14.54 0.96
CA ILE A 294 3.93 13.81 2.15
C ILE A 294 5.41 13.46 2.03
N ARG A 295 5.85 12.87 0.91
CA ARG A 295 7.26 12.51 0.69
C ARG A 295 8.20 13.72 0.73
N HIS A 296 7.77 14.86 0.19
CA HIS A 296 8.55 16.10 0.28
C HIS A 296 8.66 16.56 1.74
N ARG A 297 7.57 16.52 2.49
CA ARG A 297 7.58 16.91 3.92
C ARG A 297 8.42 15.97 4.79
N MET A 298 8.50 14.69 4.44
CA MET A 298 9.40 13.72 5.08
C MET A 298 10.89 14.07 4.91
N LEU A 299 11.29 14.88 3.92
CA LEU A 299 12.67 15.39 3.81
C LEU A 299 12.99 16.43 4.88
N ASP A 300 12.01 17.29 5.18
CA ASP A 300 12.19 18.42 6.10
C ASP A 300 11.92 18.04 7.56
N THR A 301 11.01 17.09 7.79
CA THR A 301 10.54 16.73 9.14
C THR A 301 10.52 15.21 9.31
N PRO A 302 11.55 14.63 9.94
CA PRO A 302 11.55 13.22 10.31
C PRO A 302 10.29 12.86 11.13
N ALA A 303 9.64 11.77 10.75
CA ALA A 303 8.41 11.31 11.38
C ALA A 303 8.43 9.81 11.69
N LEU A 304 7.77 9.44 12.78
CA LEU A 304 7.36 8.09 13.12
C LEU A 304 5.84 7.97 12.90
N ILE A 305 5.44 7.20 11.90
CA ILE A 305 4.03 6.91 11.61
C ILE A 305 3.74 5.50 12.12
N VAL A 306 2.85 5.39 13.10
CA VAL A 306 2.40 4.11 13.69
C VAL A 306 1.02 3.78 13.15
N LEU A 307 0.93 2.72 12.36
CA LEU A 307 -0.30 2.19 11.78
C LEU A 307 -0.70 0.93 12.55
N ASP A 308 -1.79 1.00 13.31
CA ASP A 308 -2.16 -0.03 14.28
C ASP A 308 -3.36 -0.87 13.84
N GLY A 309 -3.22 -2.19 13.83
CA GLY A 309 -4.33 -3.10 13.60
C GLY A 309 -4.52 -3.50 12.14
N TYR A 310 -3.43 -3.55 11.36
CA TYR A 310 -3.47 -4.07 10.00
C TYR A 310 -3.68 -5.59 10.02
N TYR A 311 -4.67 -6.08 9.29
CA TYR A 311 -4.89 -7.53 9.17
C TYR A 311 -4.65 -7.98 7.74
N GLN A 312 -3.55 -8.71 7.55
CA GLN A 312 -3.29 -9.40 6.31
C GLN A 312 -4.07 -10.71 6.29
N ARG A 313 -5.05 -10.78 5.40
CA ARG A 313 -5.80 -12.00 5.13
C ARG A 313 -5.00 -12.92 4.21
N GLN A 314 -5.00 -14.21 4.53
CA GLN A 314 -4.56 -15.22 3.59
C GLN A 314 -5.69 -15.47 2.59
N SER A 315 -5.49 -15.04 1.35
CA SER A 315 -6.40 -15.27 0.24
C SER A 315 -5.61 -15.89 -0.89
N ALA A 316 -6.21 -16.82 -1.63
CA ALA A 316 -5.63 -17.30 -2.88
C ALA A 316 -5.48 -16.16 -3.90
N PHE A 317 -6.31 -15.12 -3.80
CA PHE A 317 -6.32 -13.96 -4.70
C PHE A 317 -6.12 -12.66 -3.91
N PRO A 318 -4.93 -12.42 -3.32
CA PRO A 318 -4.73 -11.34 -2.36
C PRO A 318 -4.97 -9.95 -2.94
N ALA A 319 -4.56 -9.69 -4.19
CA ALA A 319 -4.78 -8.39 -4.83
C ALA A 319 -6.28 -8.11 -5.11
N LEU A 320 -7.05 -9.16 -5.44
CA LEU A 320 -8.49 -9.06 -5.65
C LEU A 320 -9.24 -8.85 -4.33
N ASP A 321 -8.88 -9.62 -3.29
CA ASP A 321 -9.42 -9.44 -1.93
C ASP A 321 -9.13 -8.03 -1.40
N MET A 322 -7.89 -7.56 -1.57
CA MET A 322 -7.47 -6.21 -1.19
C MET A 322 -8.28 -5.12 -1.90
N MET A 323 -8.51 -5.24 -3.21
CA MET A 323 -9.31 -4.29 -3.99
C MET A 323 -10.77 -4.29 -3.53
N ILE A 324 -11.38 -5.46 -3.31
CA ILE A 324 -12.76 -5.57 -2.82
C ILE A 324 -12.88 -4.95 -1.42
N ARG A 325 -11.91 -5.21 -0.54
CA ARG A 325 -11.86 -4.67 0.83
C ARG A 325 -11.49 -3.21 0.92
N ASP A 326 -11.01 -2.64 -0.18
CA ASP A 326 -10.47 -1.29 -0.24
C ASP A 326 -9.30 -1.09 0.75
N ASP A 327 -8.47 -2.12 0.89
CA ASP A 327 -7.37 -2.21 1.87
C ASP A 327 -6.03 -1.87 1.21
N HIS A 328 -5.87 -0.64 0.74
CA HIS A 328 -4.67 -0.18 0.02
C HIS A 328 -3.53 0.26 0.96
N VAL A 329 -3.53 -0.15 2.24
CA VAL A 329 -2.56 0.32 3.25
C VAL A 329 -1.13 -0.07 2.89
N LEU A 330 -0.88 -1.32 2.49
CA LEU A 330 0.48 -1.74 2.10
C LEU A 330 0.97 -1.03 0.84
N GLU A 331 0.06 -0.73 -0.08
CA GLU A 331 0.38 0.05 -1.27
C GLU A 331 0.74 1.49 -0.90
N LEU A 332 -0.01 2.13 0.01
CA LEU A 332 0.32 3.44 0.57
C LEU A 332 1.72 3.42 1.17
N ILE A 333 2.00 2.47 2.07
CA ILE A 333 3.30 2.36 2.74
C ILE A 333 4.41 2.19 1.71
N ALA A 334 4.27 1.26 0.76
CA ALA A 334 5.27 1.06 -0.29
C ALA A 334 5.53 2.35 -1.09
N ARG A 335 4.49 3.13 -1.38
CA ARG A 335 4.62 4.44 -2.01
C ARG A 335 5.32 5.43 -1.05
N LEU A 336 4.95 5.53 0.21
CA LEU A 336 5.61 6.44 1.17
C LEU A 336 7.07 6.08 1.49
N LEU A 337 7.54 4.87 1.15
CA LEU A 337 8.94 4.47 1.32
C LEU A 337 9.83 4.87 0.15
N ASP A 338 9.26 5.05 -1.05
CA ASP A 338 10.00 5.56 -2.20
C ASP A 338 10.35 7.04 -1.96
N PRO A 339 11.63 7.45 -2.00
CA PRO A 339 12.02 8.85 -1.81
C PRO A 339 11.32 9.75 -2.84
N PRO A 340 11.07 11.04 -2.50
CA PRO A 340 10.64 12.00 -3.50
C PRO A 340 11.70 12.02 -4.61
N LEU A 341 11.26 11.72 -5.82
CA LEU A 341 12.16 11.53 -6.95
C LEU A 341 12.49 12.90 -7.61
N THR A 342 11.78 13.99 -7.24
CA THR A 342 11.86 15.34 -7.81
C THR A 342 12.97 16.18 -7.18
N HIS A 343 13.92 16.61 -8.00
CA HIS A 343 15.03 17.51 -7.62
C HIS A 343 14.74 19.00 -7.86
N ILE A 344 13.48 19.46 -7.77
CA ILE A 344 13.14 20.88 -8.00
C ILE A 344 13.92 21.80 -7.03
N VAL A 345 14.36 21.24 -5.89
CA VAL A 345 15.36 21.83 -5.01
C VAL A 345 16.52 20.83 -4.90
N PRO A 346 17.80 21.26 -4.98
CA PRO A 346 18.93 20.37 -4.67
C PRO A 346 18.63 19.71 -3.32
N PRO A 347 18.66 18.36 -3.23
CA PRO A 347 18.11 17.69 -2.07
C PRO A 347 18.86 18.17 -0.83
N LYS A 348 18.11 18.78 0.10
CA LYS A 348 18.49 18.73 1.50
C LYS A 348 18.70 17.26 1.85
N ASP A 349 19.74 17.01 2.63
CA ASP A 349 20.24 15.70 3.04
C ASP A 349 19.20 14.56 2.99
N VAL A 350 19.32 13.66 2.00
CA VAL A 350 18.49 12.43 1.86
C VAL A 350 18.59 11.56 3.12
N SER A 351 19.62 11.76 3.95
CA SER A 351 19.72 11.10 5.25
C SER A 351 18.55 11.44 6.16
N ASN A 352 17.97 12.66 6.08
CA ASN A 352 16.76 13.00 6.84
C ASN A 352 15.56 12.17 6.40
N TYR A 353 15.41 11.89 5.11
CA TYR A 353 14.35 11.01 4.62
C TYR A 353 14.44 9.61 5.25
N LYS A 354 15.66 9.06 5.34
CA LYS A 354 15.92 7.74 5.94
C LYS A 354 15.64 7.67 7.44
N ARG A 355 15.59 8.83 8.13
CA ARG A 355 15.23 8.93 9.55
C ARG A 355 13.74 8.75 9.80
N ASN A 356 12.90 8.87 8.76
CA ASN A 356 11.48 8.54 8.88
C ASN A 356 11.29 7.04 9.13
N LYS A 357 10.26 6.72 9.92
CA LYS A 357 9.90 5.35 10.30
C LYS A 357 8.40 5.16 10.14
N ILE A 358 8.02 4.05 9.52
CA ILE A 358 6.64 3.58 9.46
C ILE A 358 6.60 2.25 10.22
N VAL A 359 5.92 2.24 11.36
CA VAL A 359 5.67 1.05 12.16
C VAL A 359 4.27 0.54 11.83
N LEU A 360 4.19 -0.67 11.27
CA LEU A 360 2.92 -1.34 10.99
C LEU A 360 2.73 -2.48 11.98
N LEU A 361 1.68 -2.41 12.78
CA LEU A 361 1.28 -3.46 13.70
C LEU A 361 0.27 -4.38 13.02
N SER A 362 0.60 -5.65 12.86
CA SER A 362 -0.22 -6.59 12.08
C SER A 362 -0.42 -7.96 12.72
N ASN A 363 -1.44 -8.69 12.25
CA ASN A 363 -1.70 -10.07 12.67
C ASN A 363 -0.62 -11.08 12.20
N SER A 364 0.10 -10.75 11.14
CA SER A 364 1.07 -11.65 10.52
C SER A 364 2.22 -10.87 9.89
N LYS A 365 3.31 -11.58 9.56
CA LYS A 365 4.47 -11.00 8.90
C LYS A 365 4.10 -10.47 7.52
N VAL A 366 4.23 -9.16 7.34
CA VAL A 366 3.96 -8.51 6.06
C VAL A 366 5.11 -8.76 5.10
N THR A 367 4.82 -9.33 3.93
CA THR A 367 5.83 -9.61 2.90
C THR A 367 5.72 -8.63 1.72
N GLY A 368 6.80 -8.53 0.93
CA GLY A 368 6.80 -7.76 -0.31
C GLY A 368 7.05 -6.25 -0.16
N ILE A 369 7.36 -5.74 1.03
CA ILE A 369 7.93 -4.41 1.23
C ILE A 369 9.45 -4.57 1.40
N GLY A 370 10.24 -3.97 0.50
CA GLY A 370 11.70 -4.08 0.51
C GLY A 370 12.35 -3.32 1.67
N ASN A 371 13.55 -3.76 2.09
CA ASN A 371 14.29 -3.20 3.23
C ASN A 371 13.42 -3.08 4.49
N SER A 372 12.78 -4.16 4.91
CA SER A 372 11.86 -4.23 6.03
C SER A 372 12.49 -4.94 7.23
N VAL A 373 12.20 -4.47 8.44
CA VAL A 373 12.56 -5.16 9.69
C VAL A 373 11.30 -5.74 10.31
N HIS A 374 11.37 -6.99 10.77
CA HIS A 374 10.23 -7.70 11.32
C HIS A 374 10.48 -8.09 12.78
N PHE A 375 9.49 -7.85 13.63
CA PHE A 375 9.49 -8.26 15.02
C PHE A 375 8.24 -9.07 15.32
N GLU A 376 8.42 -10.32 15.72
CA GLU A 376 7.35 -11.13 16.31
C GLU A 376 7.30 -10.86 17.82
N ILE A 377 6.12 -10.54 18.35
CA ILE A 377 5.98 -10.19 19.77
C ILE A 377 5.45 -11.37 20.56
N PRO A 378 6.20 -11.84 21.59
CA PRO A 378 5.73 -12.93 22.43
C PRO A 378 4.37 -12.63 23.05
N ARG A 379 3.51 -13.65 23.13
CA ARG A 379 2.23 -13.55 23.81
C ARG A 379 2.43 -13.31 25.31
N PRO A 380 1.60 -12.50 25.98
CA PRO A 380 1.71 -12.26 27.41
C PRO A 380 1.63 -13.55 28.22
N ASP A 381 2.17 -13.52 29.44
CA ASP A 381 2.10 -14.65 30.36
C ASP A 381 0.63 -15.05 30.63
N PRO A 382 0.24 -16.34 30.55
CA PRO A 382 -1.09 -16.83 30.89
C PRO A 382 -1.57 -16.45 32.29
N ASN A 383 -0.63 -16.19 33.21
CA ASN A 383 -0.91 -15.72 34.56
C ASN A 383 -1.49 -14.31 34.56
N ASN A 384 -1.13 -13.47 33.59
CA ASN A 384 -1.67 -12.12 33.42
C ASN A 384 -3.05 -12.10 32.78
N MET A 385 -3.62 -13.24 32.36
CA MET A 385 -4.90 -13.29 31.65
C MET A 385 -6.06 -12.68 32.44
N THR A 386 -6.08 -12.80 33.76
CA THR A 386 -7.13 -12.18 34.59
C THR A 386 -7.07 -10.65 34.51
N ASP A 387 -5.86 -10.09 34.54
CA ASP A 387 -5.66 -8.64 34.41
C ASP A 387 -5.95 -8.17 32.99
N ILE A 388 -5.53 -8.95 31.99
CA ILE A 388 -5.82 -8.71 30.57
C ILE A 388 -7.34 -8.66 30.34
N LEU A 389 -8.09 -9.62 30.88
CA LEU A 389 -9.57 -9.64 30.82
C LEU A 389 -10.16 -8.39 31.48
N GLY A 390 -9.59 -7.96 32.60
CA GLY A 390 -9.99 -6.72 33.26
C GLY A 390 -9.81 -5.46 32.41
N SER A 391 -8.85 -5.48 31.47
CA SER A 391 -8.61 -4.37 30.55
C SER A 391 -9.55 -4.33 29.33
N TYR A 392 -10.14 -5.48 28.94
CA TYR A 392 -10.91 -5.62 27.70
C TYR A 392 -12.39 -5.25 27.78
N LYS A 393 -12.89 -4.86 28.96
CA LYS A 393 -14.30 -4.46 29.17
C LYS A 393 -15.30 -5.46 28.56
N LEU A 394 -15.03 -6.76 28.72
CA LEU A 394 -15.90 -7.83 28.22
C LEU A 394 -17.21 -7.87 29.03
N ASP A 395 -18.34 -7.98 28.35
CA ASP A 395 -19.68 -7.98 28.96
C ASP A 395 -19.91 -9.21 29.86
N GLN A 396 -19.29 -10.33 29.49
CA GLN A 396 -19.47 -11.67 30.08
C GLN A 396 -18.21 -12.16 30.79
N ARG A 397 -17.39 -11.22 31.28
CA ARG A 397 -16.10 -11.48 31.92
C ARG A 397 -16.14 -12.66 32.91
N ASP A 398 -17.05 -12.67 33.86
CA ASP A 398 -17.10 -13.68 34.92
C ASP A 398 -17.31 -15.09 34.37
N LYS A 399 -18.11 -15.22 33.30
CA LYS A 399 -18.37 -16.51 32.64
C LYS A 399 -17.19 -16.96 31.81
N ILE A 400 -16.51 -16.02 31.15
CA ILE A 400 -15.27 -16.31 30.41
C ILE A 400 -14.19 -16.77 31.39
N GLU A 401 -14.06 -16.14 32.55
CA GLU A 401 -13.13 -16.57 33.59
C GLU A 401 -13.45 -17.99 34.09
N ASP A 402 -14.73 -18.34 34.28
CA ASP A 402 -15.15 -19.70 34.62
C ASP A 402 -14.83 -20.72 33.51
N ILE A 403 -15.03 -20.36 32.23
CA ILE A 403 -14.65 -21.20 31.08
C ILE A 403 -13.14 -21.41 31.04
N LEU A 404 -12.34 -20.37 31.21
CA LEU A 404 -10.88 -20.46 31.21
C LEU A 404 -10.34 -21.28 32.38
N LYS A 405 -11.03 -21.28 33.53
CA LYS A 405 -10.71 -22.19 34.65
C LYS A 405 -10.99 -23.65 34.31
N LYS A 406 -12.04 -23.92 33.54
CA LYS A 406 -12.46 -25.27 33.12
C LYS A 406 -11.70 -25.79 31.89
N LEU A 407 -11.13 -24.90 31.10
CA LEU A 407 -10.38 -25.16 29.86
C LEU A 407 -8.99 -24.50 29.92
N PRO A 408 -8.04 -25.05 30.71
CA PRO A 408 -6.70 -24.48 30.82
C PRO A 408 -5.97 -24.38 29.47
N GLU A 409 -6.33 -25.20 28.48
CA GLU A 409 -5.80 -25.15 27.11
C GLU A 409 -6.17 -23.84 26.40
N LEU A 410 -7.39 -23.34 26.61
CA LEU A 410 -7.84 -22.06 26.09
C LEU A 410 -7.12 -20.89 26.78
N ARG A 411 -6.75 -21.04 28.06
CA ARG A 411 -5.89 -20.09 28.76
C ARG A 411 -4.46 -20.11 28.20
N GLN A 412 -3.95 -21.30 27.86
CA GLN A 412 -2.64 -21.47 27.20
C GLN A 412 -2.63 -20.97 25.75
N ALA A 413 -3.79 -20.94 25.09
CA ALA A 413 -3.96 -20.35 23.76
C ALA A 413 -3.59 -18.88 23.68
N ARG A 414 -3.79 -18.11 24.76
CA ARG A 414 -3.45 -16.68 24.86
C ARG A 414 -3.98 -15.86 23.66
N SER A 415 -5.11 -16.25 23.08
CA SER A 415 -5.72 -15.57 21.94
C SER A 415 -6.77 -14.59 22.46
N GLU A 416 -6.58 -13.30 22.21
CA GLU A 416 -7.55 -12.27 22.60
C GLU A 416 -8.79 -12.34 21.71
N SER A 417 -8.59 -12.65 20.43
CA SER A 417 -9.66 -12.95 19.47
C SER A 417 -10.61 -14.03 20.03
N ALA A 418 -10.08 -15.07 20.67
CA ALA A 418 -10.88 -16.09 21.34
C ALA A 418 -11.79 -15.56 22.44
N LEU A 419 -11.30 -14.60 23.22
CA LEU A 419 -12.03 -14.05 24.36
C LEU A 419 -13.17 -13.15 23.89
N PHE A 420 -12.93 -12.29 22.90
CA PHE A 420 -13.99 -11.47 22.29
C PHE A 420 -15.07 -12.33 21.62
N LEU A 421 -14.66 -13.46 21.05
CA LEU A 421 -15.59 -14.43 20.49
C LEU A 421 -16.48 -15.02 21.57
N LEU A 422 -15.87 -15.58 22.62
CA LEU A 422 -16.62 -16.13 23.74
C LEU A 422 -17.57 -15.11 24.33
N ASP A 423 -17.12 -13.87 24.55
CA ASP A 423 -17.94 -12.78 25.08
C ASP A 423 -19.21 -12.54 24.25
N SER A 424 -19.03 -12.31 22.96
CA SER A 424 -20.12 -12.02 22.03
C SER A 424 -21.09 -13.20 21.93
N PHE A 425 -20.58 -14.43 21.90
CA PHE A 425 -21.39 -15.62 21.78
C PHE A 425 -22.17 -15.95 23.06
N ILE A 426 -21.58 -15.75 24.23
CA ILE A 426 -22.28 -15.89 25.52
C ILE A 426 -23.45 -14.91 25.54
N THR A 427 -23.19 -13.65 25.18
CA THR A 427 -24.22 -12.60 25.12
C THR A 427 -25.37 -12.97 24.19
N ILE A 428 -25.06 -13.45 22.97
CA ILE A 428 -26.06 -13.92 22.00
C ILE A 428 -26.89 -15.08 22.57
N GLY A 429 -26.23 -16.08 23.16
CA GLY A 429 -26.88 -17.27 23.71
C GLY A 429 -27.84 -16.97 24.87
N GLU A 430 -27.47 -16.06 25.76
CA GLU A 430 -28.30 -15.69 26.91
C GLU A 430 -29.54 -14.91 26.52
N GLN A 431 -29.39 -13.93 25.63
CA GLN A 431 -30.50 -13.10 25.16
C GLN A 431 -31.46 -13.91 24.27
N ALA A 432 -30.93 -14.86 23.51
CA ALA A 432 -31.73 -15.87 22.81
C ALA A 432 -32.59 -16.72 23.76
N ALA A 433 -32.00 -17.17 24.86
CA ALA A 433 -32.70 -17.96 25.88
C ALA A 433 -33.78 -17.16 26.62
N GLU A 434 -33.54 -15.87 26.85
CA GLU A 434 -34.48 -14.94 27.46
C GLU A 434 -35.75 -14.78 26.60
N ARG A 435 -35.59 -14.56 25.29
CA ARG A 435 -36.69 -14.33 24.34
C ARG A 435 -37.65 -15.50 24.18
N ARG A 436 -37.16 -16.73 24.31
CA ARG A 436 -38.00 -17.93 24.23
C ARG A 436 -38.81 -18.16 25.51
N GLY A 437 -38.79 -17.23 26.47
CA GLY A 437 -39.38 -17.43 27.79
C GLY A 437 -38.67 -18.52 28.59
N THR A 438 -37.48 -18.94 28.15
CA THR A 438 -36.68 -20.00 28.76
C THR A 438 -35.59 -19.45 29.67
N ALA A 439 -35.68 -18.20 30.11
CA ALA A 439 -34.69 -17.54 30.96
C ALA A 439 -34.28 -18.38 32.19
N GLY A 440 -35.23 -19.12 32.79
CA GLY A 440 -34.95 -20.05 33.90
C GLY A 440 -34.26 -21.37 33.50
N LYS A 441 -34.38 -21.81 32.24
CA LYS A 441 -33.71 -22.99 31.66
C LYS A 441 -32.40 -22.64 30.94
N GLY A 442 -32.15 -21.36 30.62
CA GLY A 442 -30.95 -20.88 29.94
C GLY A 442 -29.65 -21.16 30.70
N LYS A 443 -29.69 -21.14 32.05
CA LYS A 443 -28.57 -21.59 32.90
C LYS A 443 -28.17 -23.05 32.60
N GLY A 444 -29.12 -23.90 32.21
CA GLY A 444 -28.88 -25.29 31.82
C GLY A 444 -28.27 -25.43 30.43
N GLN A 445 -28.66 -24.60 29.46
CA GLN A 445 -28.11 -24.65 28.10
C GLN A 445 -26.68 -24.12 28.01
N PHE A 446 -26.34 -23.08 28.77
CA PHE A 446 -24.96 -22.62 28.86
C PHE A 446 -24.08 -23.60 29.64
N GLY A 447 -24.61 -24.20 30.72
CA GLY A 447 -23.95 -25.32 31.41
C GLY A 447 -23.74 -26.54 30.50
N LEU A 448 -24.68 -26.81 29.59
CA LEU A 448 -24.56 -27.83 28.54
C LEU A 448 -23.53 -27.46 27.48
N LEU A 449 -23.46 -26.20 27.05
CA LEU A 449 -22.43 -25.70 26.15
C LEU A 449 -21.06 -25.82 26.82
N ALA A 450 -20.86 -25.23 27.99
CA ALA A 450 -19.63 -25.36 28.78
C ALA A 450 -19.25 -26.83 29.05
N GLY A 451 -20.24 -27.70 29.30
CA GLY A 451 -20.03 -29.14 29.46
C GLY A 451 -19.65 -29.86 28.16
N ARG A 452 -20.24 -29.48 27.02
CA ARG A 452 -19.86 -29.97 25.68
C ARG A 452 -18.48 -29.47 25.28
N LEU A 453 -18.17 -28.20 25.54
CA LEU A 453 -16.87 -27.59 25.30
C LEU A 453 -15.79 -28.24 26.17
N ALA A 454 -16.08 -28.50 27.46
CA ALA A 454 -15.19 -29.25 28.34
C ALA A 454 -14.98 -30.69 27.84
N LYS A 455 -16.01 -31.35 27.30
CA LYS A 455 -15.93 -32.71 26.77
C LYS A 455 -15.17 -32.77 25.43
N GLN A 456 -15.42 -31.83 24.53
CA GLN A 456 -14.75 -31.73 23.23
C GLN A 456 -13.31 -31.23 23.36
N GLY A 457 -13.06 -30.25 24.23
CA GLY A 457 -11.71 -29.76 24.53
C GLY A 457 -10.82 -30.83 25.15
N ARG A 458 -11.37 -31.70 26.02
CA ARG A 458 -10.66 -32.87 26.56
C ARG A 458 -10.43 -33.98 25.52
N ALA A 459 -11.27 -34.06 24.48
CA ALA A 459 -11.18 -35.07 23.43
C ALA A 459 -10.27 -34.64 22.26
N ALA A 460 -9.96 -33.35 22.14
CA ALA A 460 -8.93 -32.85 21.24
C ALA A 460 -7.54 -33.20 21.83
N GLU A 461 -7.10 -34.44 21.63
CA GLU A 461 -5.80 -34.95 22.11
C GLU A 461 -4.61 -34.14 21.53
N ASP A 462 -4.80 -33.46 20.40
CA ASP A 462 -3.86 -32.51 19.83
C ASP A 462 -4.04 -31.11 20.44
N LYS A 463 -3.15 -30.79 21.39
CA LYS A 463 -3.06 -29.58 22.23
C LYS A 463 -2.81 -28.26 21.45
N ARG A 464 -3.51 -28.00 20.35
CA ARG A 464 -3.40 -26.73 19.61
C ARG A 464 -4.52 -25.77 20.02
N PRO A 465 -4.18 -24.56 20.50
CA PRO A 465 -5.10 -23.44 20.72
C PRO A 465 -6.21 -23.25 19.67
N ALA A 466 -5.87 -23.42 18.39
CA ALA A 466 -6.80 -23.30 17.27
C ALA A 466 -7.89 -24.38 17.28
N ALA A 467 -7.58 -25.62 17.69
CA ALA A 467 -8.54 -26.71 17.72
C ALA A 467 -9.60 -26.52 18.82
N VAL A 468 -9.21 -25.96 19.97
CA VAL A 468 -10.14 -25.61 21.04
C VAL A 468 -11.08 -24.48 20.59
N LEU A 469 -10.52 -23.46 19.93
CA LEU A 469 -11.30 -22.37 19.34
C LEU A 469 -12.29 -22.85 18.29
N GLU A 470 -11.86 -23.75 17.42
CA GLU A 470 -12.69 -24.38 16.40
C GLU A 470 -13.82 -25.19 17.02
N ALA A 471 -13.54 -26.01 18.05
CA ALA A 471 -14.57 -26.75 18.78
C ALA A 471 -15.59 -25.82 19.43
N VAL A 472 -15.13 -24.71 20.02
CA VAL A 472 -15.99 -23.67 20.60
C VAL A 472 -16.89 -23.05 19.55
N ALA A 473 -16.31 -22.56 18.45
CA ALA A 473 -17.05 -21.98 17.34
C ALA A 473 -18.07 -22.95 16.75
N ASN A 474 -17.69 -24.23 16.58
CA ASN A 474 -18.56 -25.27 16.04
C ASN A 474 -19.76 -25.55 16.95
N ALA A 475 -19.53 -25.75 18.25
CA ALA A 475 -20.62 -25.99 19.20
C ALA A 475 -21.62 -24.81 19.27
N LEU A 476 -21.11 -23.59 19.05
CA LEU A 476 -21.90 -22.38 19.00
C LEU A 476 -22.68 -22.25 17.70
N LEU A 477 -22.06 -22.50 16.56
CA LEU A 477 -22.74 -22.53 15.26
C LEU A 477 -23.82 -23.62 15.24
N ASP A 478 -23.57 -24.80 15.82
CA ASP A 478 -24.57 -25.85 15.98
C ASP A 478 -25.78 -25.36 16.80
N ALA A 479 -25.51 -24.56 17.85
CA ALA A 479 -26.57 -23.98 18.67
C ALA A 479 -27.34 -22.89 17.90
N ILE A 480 -26.67 -22.04 17.12
CA ILE A 480 -27.32 -21.03 16.28
C ILE A 480 -28.14 -21.73 15.19
N GLU A 481 -27.60 -22.70 14.46
CA GLU A 481 -28.33 -23.42 13.41
C GLU A 481 -29.55 -24.17 13.96
N ALA A 482 -29.44 -24.81 15.13
CA ALA A 482 -30.54 -25.54 15.73
C ALA A 482 -31.66 -24.63 16.25
N ASN A 483 -31.35 -23.39 16.63
CA ASN A 483 -32.31 -22.49 17.28
C ASN A 483 -32.73 -21.27 16.43
N PHE A 484 -31.87 -20.81 15.55
CA PHE A 484 -32.00 -19.60 14.72
C PHE A 484 -31.37 -19.86 13.33
N PRO A 485 -31.90 -20.81 12.54
CA PRO A 485 -31.32 -21.17 11.25
C PRO A 485 -31.19 -19.98 10.29
N GLU A 486 -32.10 -19.01 10.37
CA GLU A 486 -32.03 -17.74 9.63
C GLU A 486 -30.81 -16.88 10.00
N TRP A 487 -30.36 -16.89 11.26
CA TRP A 487 -29.18 -16.13 11.68
C TRP A 487 -27.90 -16.76 11.15
N ALA A 488 -27.86 -18.09 11.05
CA ALA A 488 -26.71 -18.77 10.47
C ALA A 488 -26.49 -18.35 9.00
N ASP A 489 -27.55 -18.15 8.21
CA ASP A 489 -27.46 -17.63 6.84
C ASP A 489 -26.97 -16.19 6.79
N VAL A 490 -27.49 -15.34 7.69
CA VAL A 490 -27.07 -13.94 7.76
C VAL A 490 -25.59 -13.84 8.14
N LEU A 491 -25.16 -14.57 9.17
CA LEU A 491 -23.76 -14.67 9.57
C LEU A 491 -22.89 -15.21 8.44
N LEU A 492 -23.40 -16.17 7.66
CA LEU A 492 -22.71 -16.70 6.49
C LEU A 492 -22.58 -15.66 5.38
N LEU A 493 -23.63 -14.90 5.07
CA LEU A 493 -23.58 -13.81 4.09
C LEU A 493 -22.55 -12.75 4.49
N ILE A 494 -22.53 -12.38 5.78
CA ILE A 494 -21.52 -11.48 6.34
C ILE A 494 -20.13 -12.10 6.19
N ALA A 495 -19.97 -13.39 6.48
CA ALA A 495 -18.69 -14.09 6.40
C ALA A 495 -18.20 -14.26 4.95
N LEU A 496 -19.11 -14.39 3.99
CA LEU A 496 -18.74 -14.48 2.57
C LEU A 496 -18.28 -13.14 2.02
N ALA A 497 -18.69 -12.02 2.62
CA ALA A 497 -18.35 -10.69 2.14
C ALA A 497 -16.94 -10.21 2.57
N PRO A 498 -15.94 -10.10 1.66
CA PRO A 498 -14.59 -9.66 2.02
C PRO A 498 -14.54 -8.32 2.73
N ASP A 499 -15.32 -7.39 2.20
CA ASP A 499 -15.44 -5.99 2.56
C ASP A 499 -16.47 -5.70 3.65
N GLY A 500 -17.16 -6.74 4.12
CA GLY A 500 -18.36 -6.61 4.94
C GLY A 500 -19.60 -6.35 4.09
N LEU A 501 -20.74 -6.22 4.75
CA LEU A 501 -22.06 -6.13 4.14
C LEU A 501 -22.87 -5.00 4.79
N ARG A 502 -23.38 -4.06 3.99
CA ARG A 502 -24.27 -3.02 4.53
C ARG A 502 -25.61 -3.63 4.98
N PRO A 503 -26.26 -3.06 5.99
CA PRO A 503 -27.65 -3.36 6.32
C PRO A 503 -28.59 -3.36 5.13
N ASP A 504 -28.53 -2.31 4.31
CA ASP A 504 -29.45 -2.20 3.18
C ASP A 504 -29.11 -3.20 2.07
N THR A 505 -27.82 -3.50 1.86
CA THR A 505 -27.39 -4.55 0.94
C THR A 505 -27.91 -5.91 1.41
N LEU A 506 -27.71 -6.24 2.69
CA LEU A 506 -28.21 -7.47 3.29
C LEU A 506 -29.73 -7.58 3.18
N SER A 507 -30.47 -6.51 3.52
CA SER A 507 -31.93 -6.48 3.40
C SER A 507 -32.36 -6.79 1.96
N ARG A 508 -31.75 -6.14 0.97
CA ARG A 508 -32.13 -6.33 -0.44
C ARG A 508 -31.77 -7.72 -0.95
N VAL A 509 -30.67 -8.32 -0.48
CA VAL A 509 -30.32 -9.72 -0.77
C VAL A 509 -31.35 -10.68 -0.17
N ILE A 510 -31.81 -10.43 1.07
CA ILE A 510 -32.87 -11.20 1.72
C ILE A 510 -34.19 -11.05 0.96
N ASP A 511 -34.58 -9.84 0.60
CA ASP A 511 -35.80 -9.55 -0.16
C ASP A 511 -35.78 -10.26 -1.53
N ALA A 512 -34.63 -10.20 -2.22
CA ALA A 512 -34.41 -10.91 -3.49
C ALA A 512 -34.54 -12.44 -3.31
N ALA A 513 -33.97 -12.99 -2.24
CA ALA A 513 -34.12 -14.40 -1.90
C ALA A 513 -35.59 -14.80 -1.68
N HIS A 514 -36.37 -13.98 -0.96
CA HIS A 514 -37.80 -14.24 -0.72
C HIS A 514 -38.63 -14.17 -2.00
N SER A 515 -38.32 -13.21 -2.88
CA SER A 515 -39.05 -12.97 -4.14
C SER A 515 -38.83 -14.06 -5.21
N THR A 516 -37.74 -14.82 -5.10
CA THR A 516 -37.41 -15.92 -6.02
C THR A 516 -38.56 -16.93 -6.05
N ARG A 517 -39.19 -17.22 -7.19
CA ARG A 517 -40.42 -18.05 -7.24
C ARG A 517 -40.20 -19.55 -7.06
N ASP A 518 -38.98 -20.05 -7.32
CA ASP A 518 -38.69 -21.48 -7.33
C ASP A 518 -38.24 -22.02 -5.97
N PRO A 519 -39.04 -22.86 -5.29
CA PRO A 519 -38.71 -23.37 -3.96
C PRO A 519 -37.39 -24.14 -3.89
N LYS A 520 -36.94 -24.75 -5.01
CA LYS A 520 -35.72 -25.57 -5.06
C LYS A 520 -34.44 -24.75 -5.17
N GLN A 521 -34.55 -23.49 -5.59
CA GLN A 521 -33.43 -22.57 -5.76
C GLN A 521 -33.43 -21.45 -4.71
N LYS A 522 -34.52 -21.32 -3.94
CA LYS A 522 -34.54 -20.49 -2.74
C LYS A 522 -33.57 -21.10 -1.71
N PRO A 523 -32.65 -20.31 -1.11
CA PRO A 523 -31.82 -20.79 -0.02
C PRO A 523 -32.72 -21.37 1.09
N ALA A 524 -32.53 -22.64 1.45
CA ALA A 524 -33.50 -23.43 2.22
C ALA A 524 -33.93 -22.82 3.59
N CYS A 525 -33.16 -21.87 4.13
CA CYS A 525 -33.31 -21.31 5.48
C CYS A 525 -33.74 -19.82 5.49
N LEU A 526 -33.46 -19.03 4.45
CA LEU A 526 -34.13 -17.73 4.21
C LEU A 526 -35.64 -17.90 3.90
N LEU A 527 -36.14 -19.13 3.85
CA LEU A 527 -37.53 -19.49 3.60
C LEU A 527 -38.46 -19.43 4.81
N SER A 528 -37.94 -19.32 6.04
CA SER A 528 -38.83 -19.19 7.19
C SER A 528 -39.56 -17.86 7.05
N ALA A 529 -40.89 -17.89 6.94
CA ALA A 529 -41.74 -16.72 6.67
C ALA A 529 -41.73 -15.65 7.80
N LYS A 530 -40.74 -15.70 8.70
CA LYS A 530 -40.58 -14.88 9.90
C LYS A 530 -39.30 -14.04 9.92
N VAL A 531 -38.45 -14.06 8.88
CA VAL A 531 -37.31 -13.13 8.79
C VAL A 531 -37.83 -11.73 8.45
N GLY A 532 -38.37 -11.03 9.45
CA GLY A 532 -38.82 -9.65 9.32
C GLY A 532 -37.69 -8.64 9.56
N HIS A 533 -37.95 -7.35 9.35
CA HIS A 533 -37.01 -6.25 9.70
C HIS A 533 -36.47 -6.35 11.14
N GLY A 534 -37.25 -6.91 12.07
CA GLY A 534 -36.81 -7.19 13.44
C GLY A 534 -35.55 -8.05 13.50
N THR A 535 -35.39 -9.05 12.63
CA THR A 535 -34.20 -9.92 12.61
C THR A 535 -32.93 -9.16 12.20
N LEU A 536 -33.03 -8.17 11.31
CA LEU A 536 -31.87 -7.37 10.89
C LEU A 536 -31.41 -6.40 11.98
N ASP A 537 -32.36 -5.69 12.60
CA ASP A 537 -32.03 -4.79 13.71
C ASP A 537 -31.56 -5.56 14.94
N GLU A 538 -32.00 -6.80 15.09
CA GLU A 538 -31.46 -7.75 16.05
C GLU A 538 -30.04 -8.16 15.70
N VAL A 539 -29.74 -8.60 14.48
CA VAL A 539 -28.36 -8.90 14.08
C VAL A 539 -27.47 -7.66 14.26
N LYS A 540 -27.93 -6.45 13.97
CA LYS A 540 -27.20 -5.20 14.32
C LYS A 540 -26.93 -5.08 15.80
N LYS A 541 -27.97 -5.25 16.60
CA LYS A 541 -27.89 -5.12 18.06
C LYS A 541 -26.95 -6.16 18.67
N TYR A 542 -26.98 -7.39 18.16
CA TYR A 542 -26.34 -8.55 18.76
C TYR A 542 -24.98 -8.89 18.18
N CYS A 543 -24.75 -8.54 16.92
CA CYS A 543 -23.46 -8.66 16.26
C CYS A 543 -22.72 -7.34 16.20
N SER A 544 -23.16 -6.28 16.89
CA SER A 544 -22.52 -4.96 16.95
C SER A 544 -21.04 -5.05 17.35
N SER A 545 -20.65 -6.04 18.15
CA SER A 545 -19.25 -6.35 18.50
C SER A 545 -18.44 -6.93 17.34
N PHE A 546 -19.11 -7.55 16.37
CA PHE A 546 -18.52 -8.07 15.14
C PHE A 546 -18.49 -7.01 14.03
N VAL A 547 -19.46 -6.09 14.01
CA VAL A 547 -19.61 -5.01 13.02
C VAL A 547 -18.43 -4.03 13.07
N THR A 548 -17.89 -3.68 11.90
CA THR A 548 -16.99 -2.52 11.78
C THR A 548 -17.82 -1.29 11.39
N ALA A 549 -17.89 -0.30 12.28
CA ALA A 549 -18.85 0.79 12.14
C ALA A 549 -18.65 1.68 10.90
N ARG A 550 -17.49 1.65 10.23
CA ARG A 550 -17.34 2.15 8.85
C ARG A 550 -16.21 1.41 8.14
N ARG A 551 -16.50 0.92 6.93
CA ARG A 551 -15.53 0.87 5.83
C ARG A 551 -16.02 1.81 4.74
N SER A 552 -15.14 2.23 3.85
CA SER A 552 -15.46 2.97 2.62
C SER A 552 -16.27 2.14 1.60
N ASP A 553 -17.06 1.16 2.02
CA ASP A 553 -18.52 1.22 1.91
C ASP A 553 -19.09 1.92 0.67
N ARG A 554 -18.92 3.25 0.64
CA ARG A 554 -19.64 4.23 -0.19
C ARG A 554 -19.87 3.81 -1.65
N VAL A 555 -21.11 3.92 -2.10
CA VAL A 555 -21.59 3.67 -3.46
C VAL A 555 -22.16 5.00 -3.95
N LEU A 556 -21.47 5.61 -4.90
CA LEU A 556 -21.89 6.86 -5.52
C LEU A 556 -23.25 6.66 -6.22
N GLY A 557 -24.09 7.70 -6.22
CA GLY A 557 -25.50 7.55 -6.59
C GLY A 557 -26.34 7.07 -5.43
N LEU A 558 -26.05 5.88 -4.90
CA LEU A 558 -26.83 5.27 -3.80
C LEU A 558 -26.79 6.10 -2.51
N ASP A 559 -25.60 6.54 -2.09
CA ASP A 559 -25.41 7.26 -0.81
C ASP A 559 -25.48 8.79 -0.95
N ASP A 560 -25.34 9.28 -2.17
CA ASP A 560 -25.23 10.71 -2.46
C ASP A 560 -26.53 11.31 -2.96
N TYR A 561 -27.31 10.53 -3.73
CA TYR A 561 -28.50 10.99 -4.42
C TYR A 561 -29.61 9.96 -4.23
N PRO A 562 -30.50 10.09 -3.24
CA PRO A 562 -31.67 9.22 -3.12
C PRO A 562 -32.67 9.54 -4.25
N HIS A 563 -32.36 9.09 -5.47
CA HIS A 563 -33.20 9.35 -6.63
C HIS A 563 -34.31 8.27 -6.68
N PRO A 564 -35.59 8.66 -6.65
CA PRO A 564 -36.72 7.73 -6.53
C PRO A 564 -36.91 6.73 -7.69
N TRP A 565 -36.11 6.82 -8.75
CA TRP A 565 -36.15 5.93 -9.92
C TRP A 565 -35.15 4.78 -9.82
N GLU A 566 -34.15 4.87 -8.94
CA GLU A 566 -33.12 3.83 -8.82
C GLU A 566 -33.66 2.59 -8.10
N PHE A 567 -34.66 2.79 -7.24
CA PHE A 567 -35.37 1.73 -6.54
C PHE A 567 -36.86 2.05 -6.50
N SER A 568 -37.65 1.30 -7.28
CA SER A 568 -39.11 1.34 -7.19
C SER A 568 -39.64 0.88 -5.81
N VAL A 569 -38.82 0.15 -5.04
CA VAL A 569 -39.23 -0.56 -3.81
C VAL A 569 -38.91 0.21 -2.51
N THR A 570 -37.99 1.19 -2.48
CA THR A 570 -37.51 1.82 -1.24
C THR A 570 -37.84 3.32 -1.08
N LYS A 571 -38.95 3.79 -1.67
CA LYS A 571 -39.45 5.17 -1.45
C LYS A 571 -39.78 5.49 0.01
N ALA A 572 -40.06 4.49 0.86
CA ALA A 572 -40.51 4.70 2.24
C ALA A 572 -39.37 4.83 3.28
N SER A 573 -38.17 4.31 3.01
CA SER A 573 -37.13 4.16 4.04
C SER A 573 -36.16 5.35 4.16
N PHE A 574 -36.07 6.20 3.14
CA PHE A 574 -35.09 7.29 3.09
C PHE A 574 -35.63 8.68 3.44
N ALA A 575 -36.95 8.84 3.57
CA ALA A 575 -37.57 10.11 3.92
C ALA A 575 -37.44 10.38 5.43
N GLY A 576 -36.31 10.94 5.87
CA GLY A 576 -36.19 11.57 7.20
C GLY A 576 -34.91 11.34 8.00
N GLN A 577 -33.95 10.52 7.53
CA GLN A 577 -32.70 10.31 8.27
C GLN A 577 -31.60 11.29 7.81
N THR A 578 -31.10 12.11 8.73
CA THR A 578 -29.79 12.78 8.58
C THR A 578 -28.76 11.71 8.27
N LYS A 579 -28.10 11.76 7.08
CA LYS A 579 -27.19 10.72 6.54
C LYS A 579 -26.46 9.96 7.67
N PRO A 580 -27.01 8.84 8.18
CA PRO A 580 -26.33 8.10 9.21
C PRO A 580 -25.05 7.54 8.59
N PRO A 581 -23.96 7.43 9.36
CA PRO A 581 -22.74 6.82 8.84
C PRO A 581 -23.06 5.45 8.25
N THR A 582 -22.51 5.14 7.08
CA THR A 582 -22.71 3.85 6.42
C THR A 582 -22.06 2.75 7.28
N ILE A 583 -22.87 2.04 8.05
CA ILE A 583 -22.43 0.91 8.87
C ILE A 583 -22.32 -0.32 7.97
N ALA A 584 -21.23 -1.07 8.07
CA ALA A 584 -21.05 -2.34 7.38
C ALA A 584 -20.88 -3.48 8.41
N PHE A 585 -21.74 -4.49 8.33
CA PHE A 585 -21.56 -5.74 9.05
C PHE A 585 -20.31 -6.45 8.52
N ASP A 586 -19.31 -6.67 9.36
CA ASP A 586 -18.16 -7.52 9.03
C ASP A 586 -17.89 -8.40 10.26
N PHE A 587 -16.86 -9.22 10.21
CA PHE A 587 -16.23 -9.81 11.38
C PHE A 587 -14.94 -9.03 11.68
N SER A 588 -14.98 -8.24 12.75
CA SER A 588 -13.81 -7.59 13.33
C SER A 588 -12.71 -8.58 13.71
N VAL A 589 -13.09 -9.83 14.01
CA VAL A 589 -12.23 -10.98 14.28
C VAL A 589 -12.26 -11.91 13.06
N LEU A 590 -11.34 -11.72 12.10
CA LEU A 590 -11.36 -12.47 10.84
C LEU A 590 -11.12 -13.98 11.01
N GLU A 591 -10.49 -14.41 12.11
CA GLU A 591 -10.40 -15.83 12.46
C GLU A 591 -11.80 -16.44 12.63
N MET A 592 -12.75 -15.70 13.21
CA MET A 592 -14.15 -16.12 13.32
C MET A 592 -14.79 -16.33 11.97
N ARG A 593 -14.54 -15.40 11.05
CA ARG A 593 -15.04 -15.50 9.68
C ARG A 593 -14.52 -16.77 9.02
N ASP A 594 -13.22 -17.03 9.11
CA ASP A 594 -12.63 -18.23 8.52
C ASP A 594 -13.18 -19.51 9.19
N PHE A 595 -13.44 -19.51 10.51
CA PHE A 595 -14.13 -20.61 11.18
C PHE A 595 -15.57 -20.82 10.70
N ILE A 596 -16.37 -19.76 10.58
CA ILE A 596 -17.75 -19.81 10.06
C ILE A 596 -17.74 -20.38 8.64
N LEU A 597 -16.84 -19.87 7.81
CA LEU A 597 -16.65 -20.35 6.45
C LEU A 597 -16.21 -21.81 6.41
N ASN A 598 -15.29 -22.26 7.28
CA ASN A 598 -14.85 -23.66 7.29
C ASN A 598 -15.94 -24.62 7.83
N ARG A 599 -16.77 -24.19 8.77
CA ARG A 599 -17.81 -25.04 9.37
C ARG A 599 -19.00 -25.29 8.45
N ILE A 600 -19.53 -24.24 7.82
CA ILE A 600 -20.80 -24.30 7.09
C ILE A 600 -20.67 -25.08 5.76
N THR A 601 -19.45 -25.33 5.32
CA THR A 601 -19.11 -25.83 3.99
C THR A 601 -18.98 -27.34 3.86
N SER A 602 -18.95 -28.11 4.96
CA SER A 602 -18.68 -29.55 4.92
C SER A 602 -19.85 -30.44 4.50
N ALA A 603 -21.07 -29.91 4.31
CA ALA A 603 -22.25 -30.72 3.88
C ALA A 603 -23.27 -30.01 2.96
N ALA A 604 -23.27 -28.67 2.86
CA ALA A 604 -24.33 -27.91 2.17
C ALA A 604 -23.82 -26.81 1.21
N PHE A 605 -22.55 -26.82 0.81
CA PHE A 605 -21.95 -25.76 -0.01
C PHE A 605 -22.75 -25.46 -1.28
N THR A 606 -23.01 -26.48 -2.10
CA THR A 606 -23.69 -26.34 -3.40
C THR A 606 -25.15 -25.90 -3.25
N THR A 607 -25.86 -26.40 -2.24
CA THR A 607 -27.32 -26.18 -2.09
C THR A 607 -27.65 -24.91 -1.32
N ARG A 608 -26.75 -24.41 -0.46
CA ARG A 608 -26.99 -23.25 0.42
C ARG A 608 -26.15 -22.04 0.04
N ILE A 609 -24.86 -22.22 -0.26
CA ILE A 609 -23.92 -21.10 -0.41
C ILE A 609 -23.90 -20.53 -1.82
N GLN A 610 -23.88 -21.39 -2.84
CA GLN A 610 -23.83 -20.92 -4.24
C GLN A 610 -25.02 -20.02 -4.60
N PRO A 611 -26.29 -20.32 -4.21
CA PRO A 611 -27.40 -19.39 -4.41
C PRO A 611 -27.19 -18.05 -3.70
N LEU A 612 -26.65 -18.04 -2.48
CA LEU A 612 -26.38 -16.80 -1.74
C LEU A 612 -25.28 -15.97 -2.40
N LEU A 613 -24.19 -16.61 -2.84
CA LEU A 613 -23.14 -15.96 -3.63
C LEU A 613 -23.69 -15.40 -4.94
N ARG A 614 -24.64 -16.09 -5.57
CA ARG A 614 -25.30 -15.61 -6.78
C ARG A 614 -26.09 -14.34 -6.51
N LEU A 615 -26.90 -14.30 -5.45
CA LEU A 615 -27.65 -13.10 -5.06
C LEU A 615 -26.70 -11.93 -4.73
N MET A 616 -25.59 -12.20 -4.04
CA MET A 616 -24.55 -11.21 -3.78
C MET A 616 -23.90 -10.67 -5.06
N ALA A 617 -23.64 -11.53 -6.05
CA ALA A 617 -23.12 -11.11 -7.35
C ALA A 617 -24.10 -10.18 -8.08
N GLU A 618 -25.38 -10.53 -8.13
CA GLU A 618 -26.41 -9.71 -8.79
C GLU A 618 -26.65 -8.38 -8.06
N GLU A 619 -26.60 -8.37 -6.73
CA GLU A 619 -26.73 -7.14 -5.96
C GLU A 619 -25.53 -6.20 -6.16
N THR A 620 -24.30 -6.74 -6.14
CA THR A 620 -23.11 -5.93 -6.41
C THR A 620 -23.06 -5.44 -7.85
N LEU A 621 -23.59 -6.21 -8.80
CA LEU A 621 -23.76 -5.79 -10.19
C LEU A 621 -24.74 -4.61 -10.27
N ARG A 622 -25.87 -4.69 -9.57
CA ARG A 622 -26.85 -3.60 -9.49
C ARG A 622 -26.21 -2.33 -8.91
N GLN A 623 -25.46 -2.45 -7.82
CA GLN A 623 -24.73 -1.32 -7.23
C GLN A 623 -23.71 -0.72 -8.19
N SER A 624 -22.95 -1.56 -8.91
CA SER A 624 -22.00 -1.07 -9.92
C SER A 624 -22.69 -0.33 -11.06
N THR A 625 -23.87 -0.80 -11.49
CA THR A 625 -24.67 -0.15 -12.53
C THR A 625 -25.18 1.21 -12.08
N ILE A 626 -25.61 1.34 -10.83
CA ILE A 626 -25.97 2.63 -10.22
C ILE A 626 -24.74 3.53 -10.20
N SER A 627 -23.61 3.07 -9.65
CA SER A 627 -22.37 3.87 -9.62
C SER A 627 -21.99 4.38 -11.00
N PHE A 628 -22.02 3.54 -12.05
CA PHE A 628 -21.68 3.97 -13.41
C PHE A 628 -22.62 5.02 -14.00
N ARG A 629 -23.88 5.10 -13.57
CA ARG A 629 -24.82 6.14 -14.03
C ARG A 629 -24.56 7.50 -13.41
N HIS A 630 -23.98 7.52 -12.20
CA HIS A 630 -23.68 8.75 -11.46
C HIS A 630 -22.21 9.14 -11.51
N HIS A 631 -21.37 8.33 -12.17
CA HIS A 631 -19.95 8.54 -12.24
C HIS A 631 -19.51 8.88 -13.66
N ASP A 632 -19.16 10.15 -13.88
CA ASP A 632 -18.64 10.61 -15.17
C ASP A 632 -17.16 10.24 -15.38
N ASP A 633 -16.39 10.06 -14.30
CA ASP A 633 -14.93 9.83 -14.36
C ASP A 633 -14.45 8.43 -13.92
N MET A 634 -13.77 7.70 -14.80
CA MET A 634 -13.10 6.43 -14.49
C MET A 634 -11.64 6.65 -14.04
N SER A 635 -11.38 7.73 -13.30
CA SER A 635 -10.04 8.13 -12.84
C SER A 635 -9.40 7.15 -11.85
N SER A 636 -10.20 6.31 -11.20
CA SER A 636 -9.77 5.41 -10.12
C SER A 636 -10.31 4.00 -10.30
N ALA A 637 -9.46 3.02 -9.99
CA ALA A 637 -9.86 1.61 -9.99
C ALA A 637 -10.85 1.28 -8.87
N ARG A 638 -10.93 2.11 -7.82
CA ARG A 638 -11.87 1.91 -6.70
C ARG A 638 -13.33 2.02 -7.17
N ASN A 639 -13.59 2.79 -8.22
CA ASN A 639 -14.91 2.85 -8.88
C ASN A 639 -15.33 1.50 -9.50
N LEU A 640 -14.37 0.62 -9.80
CA LEU A 640 -14.62 -0.73 -10.30
C LEU A 640 -14.80 -1.77 -9.19
N ARG A 641 -14.65 -1.40 -7.91
CA ARG A 641 -14.71 -2.31 -6.75
C ARG A 641 -15.93 -3.22 -6.80
N ARG A 642 -17.11 -2.68 -7.06
CA ARG A 642 -18.36 -3.46 -7.15
C ARG A 642 -18.41 -4.41 -8.34
N VAL A 643 -17.77 -4.06 -9.45
CA VAL A 643 -17.61 -4.98 -10.57
C VAL A 643 -16.67 -6.12 -10.20
N PHE A 644 -15.61 -5.86 -9.43
CA PHE A 644 -14.76 -6.93 -8.89
C PHE A 644 -15.48 -7.81 -7.88
N SER A 645 -16.30 -7.24 -6.98
CA SER A 645 -17.17 -8.01 -6.09
C SER A 645 -18.13 -8.89 -6.89
N THR A 646 -18.72 -8.35 -7.98
CA THR A 646 -19.58 -9.12 -8.89
C THR A 646 -18.85 -10.31 -9.50
N LEU A 647 -17.65 -10.08 -10.03
CA LEU A 647 -16.82 -11.15 -10.60
C LEU A 647 -16.45 -12.19 -9.55
N TYR A 648 -16.04 -11.73 -8.36
CA TYR A 648 -15.66 -12.60 -7.25
C TYR A 648 -16.81 -13.51 -6.84
N TYR A 649 -17.95 -12.96 -6.42
CA TYR A 649 -19.09 -13.79 -6.02
C TYR A 649 -19.68 -14.57 -7.20
N GLY A 650 -19.68 -13.98 -8.40
CA GLY A 650 -20.20 -14.61 -9.61
C GLY A 650 -19.45 -15.89 -9.94
N PHE A 651 -18.11 -15.87 -9.98
CA PHE A 651 -17.32 -17.08 -10.22
C PHE A 651 -17.42 -18.09 -9.08
N LEU A 652 -17.48 -17.65 -7.82
CA LEU A 652 -17.66 -18.55 -6.67
C LEU A 652 -19.04 -19.20 -6.61
N SER A 653 -20.06 -18.58 -7.23
CA SER A 653 -21.43 -19.11 -7.30
C SER A 653 -21.59 -20.26 -8.30
N LEU A 654 -20.60 -20.52 -9.16
CA LEU A 654 -20.72 -21.52 -10.21
C LEU A 654 -20.64 -22.95 -9.64
N PRO A 655 -21.58 -23.85 -10.00
CA PRO A 655 -21.52 -25.26 -9.64
C PRO A 655 -20.40 -25.96 -10.43
N ILE A 656 -19.45 -26.55 -9.71
CA ILE A 656 -18.24 -27.17 -10.26
C ILE A 656 -18.07 -28.58 -9.69
N THR A 657 -17.85 -29.55 -10.57
CA THR A 657 -17.64 -30.95 -10.19
C THR A 657 -16.27 -31.18 -9.54
N LYS A 658 -16.05 -32.36 -8.94
CA LYS A 658 -14.74 -32.75 -8.39
C LYS A 658 -13.62 -32.82 -9.44
N GLU A 659 -13.97 -32.90 -10.71
CA GLU A 659 -13.04 -32.83 -11.84
C GLU A 659 -12.81 -31.40 -12.33
N GLY A 660 -13.33 -30.36 -11.66
CA GLY A 660 -13.13 -28.97 -12.06
C GLY A 660 -13.92 -28.58 -13.31
N LYS A 661 -15.05 -29.23 -13.60
CA LYS A 661 -15.94 -28.93 -14.73
C LYS A 661 -17.20 -28.21 -14.27
N LEU A 662 -17.74 -27.31 -15.10
CA LEU A 662 -19.04 -26.67 -14.81
C LEU A 662 -20.18 -27.68 -14.94
N GLU A 663 -21.03 -27.76 -13.93
CA GLU A 663 -22.21 -28.62 -13.93
C GLU A 663 -23.30 -28.02 -14.83
N LYS A 664 -23.86 -28.81 -15.75
CA LYS A 664 -24.95 -28.35 -16.65
C LYS A 664 -26.33 -28.29 -15.96
N ASN A 665 -26.50 -29.04 -14.88
CA ASN A 665 -27.80 -29.19 -14.20
C ASN A 665 -27.98 -28.22 -13.02
N GLY A 666 -26.95 -27.48 -12.63
CA GLY A 666 -26.96 -26.56 -11.50
C GLY A 666 -27.45 -25.15 -11.86
N ARG A 667 -28.57 -25.03 -12.57
CA ARG A 667 -29.13 -23.71 -12.94
C ARG A 667 -29.51 -22.94 -11.67
N LEU A 668 -29.16 -21.66 -11.62
CA LEU A 668 -29.57 -20.72 -10.58
C LEU A 668 -30.39 -19.59 -11.24
N LYS A 669 -31.66 -19.43 -10.85
CA LYS A 669 -32.52 -18.35 -11.40
C LYS A 669 -31.95 -16.98 -11.06
N SER A 670 -32.04 -16.07 -12.03
CA SER A 670 -31.62 -14.68 -11.85
C SER A 670 -32.74 -13.83 -11.24
N THR A 671 -32.38 -12.89 -10.36
CA THR A 671 -33.31 -11.99 -9.64
C THR A 671 -33.58 -10.67 -10.37
N GLU A 672 -33.82 -10.73 -11.68
CA GLU A 672 -34.07 -9.60 -12.61
C GLU A 672 -32.82 -8.95 -13.24
N PHE A 673 -31.62 -9.06 -12.67
CA PHE A 673 -30.45 -8.25 -13.06
C PHE A 673 -29.34 -8.94 -13.90
N GLY A 674 -29.59 -10.10 -14.49
CA GLY A 674 -28.99 -10.41 -15.79
C GLY A 674 -27.65 -11.14 -15.83
N ILE A 675 -27.30 -11.93 -14.81
CA ILE A 675 -26.33 -13.01 -15.02
C ILE A 675 -27.10 -14.25 -15.57
N PRO A 676 -26.63 -14.94 -16.62
CA PRO A 676 -27.33 -16.12 -17.17
C PRO A 676 -27.51 -17.26 -16.17
N GLU A 677 -28.60 -18.02 -16.28
CA GLU A 677 -28.92 -19.12 -15.37
C GLU A 677 -28.09 -20.39 -15.64
N ASP A 678 -27.75 -20.64 -16.90
CA ASP A 678 -26.92 -21.79 -17.31
C ASP A 678 -25.47 -21.54 -16.88
N PRO A 679 -24.84 -22.43 -16.07
CA PRO A 679 -23.51 -22.14 -15.51
C PRO A 679 -22.41 -21.88 -16.55
N PRO A 680 -22.32 -22.63 -17.66
CA PRO A 680 -21.41 -22.27 -18.74
C PRO A 680 -21.67 -20.90 -19.39
N GLU A 681 -22.94 -20.54 -19.66
CA GLU A 681 -23.26 -19.20 -20.17
C GLU A 681 -22.97 -18.10 -19.14
N ALA A 682 -23.20 -18.37 -17.85
CA ALA A 682 -22.89 -17.47 -16.75
C ALA A 682 -21.39 -17.19 -16.68
N TRP A 683 -20.57 -18.24 -16.76
CA TRP A 683 -19.12 -18.11 -16.82
C TRP A 683 -18.66 -17.30 -18.02
N ASP A 684 -19.20 -17.60 -19.22
CA ASP A 684 -18.91 -16.87 -20.46
C ASP A 684 -19.27 -15.38 -20.32
N TRP A 685 -20.41 -15.07 -19.71
CA TRP A 685 -20.87 -13.70 -19.50
C TRP A 685 -19.98 -12.95 -18.49
N LEU A 686 -19.66 -13.56 -17.35
CA LEU A 686 -18.75 -12.98 -16.35
C LEU A 686 -17.37 -12.69 -16.96
N TYR A 687 -16.82 -13.64 -17.71
CA TYR A 687 -15.49 -13.49 -18.29
C TYR A 687 -15.47 -12.53 -19.51
N MET A 688 -16.34 -12.76 -20.50
CA MET A 688 -16.30 -12.04 -21.78
C MET A 688 -16.96 -10.66 -21.72
N PHE A 689 -18.06 -10.52 -20.96
CA PHE A 689 -18.75 -9.25 -20.86
C PHE A 689 -18.17 -8.40 -19.73
N LEU A 690 -18.28 -8.83 -18.47
CA LEU A 690 -17.84 -8.00 -17.36
C LEU A 690 -16.32 -7.77 -17.38
N TYR A 691 -15.53 -8.83 -17.34
CA TYR A 691 -14.08 -8.65 -17.28
C TYR A 691 -13.52 -8.10 -18.60
N ARG A 692 -13.73 -8.78 -19.73
CA ARG A 692 -13.09 -8.39 -21.00
C ARG A 692 -13.64 -7.11 -21.62
N ARG A 693 -14.95 -6.85 -21.51
CA ARG A 693 -15.58 -5.70 -22.19
C ARG A 693 -15.79 -4.48 -21.30
N ILE A 694 -15.95 -4.63 -19.98
CA ILE A 694 -16.07 -3.47 -19.08
C ILE A 694 -14.71 -3.11 -18.48
N ILE A 695 -13.97 -4.09 -17.98
CA ILE A 695 -12.72 -3.84 -17.26
C ILE A 695 -11.51 -3.78 -18.19
N GLU A 696 -11.37 -4.72 -19.13
CA GLU A 696 -10.18 -4.89 -19.97
C GLU A 696 -10.42 -4.52 -21.45
N GLN A 697 -11.34 -3.59 -21.71
CA GLN A 697 -11.69 -3.20 -23.06
C GLN A 697 -10.52 -2.53 -23.81
N PRO A 698 -10.22 -2.93 -25.06
CA PRO A 698 -9.41 -2.12 -25.96
C PRO A 698 -10.10 -0.78 -26.25
N PRO A 699 -9.34 0.32 -26.43
CA PRO A 699 -7.89 0.41 -26.55
C PRO A 699 -7.16 0.61 -25.20
N ALA A 700 -7.90 0.60 -24.10
CA ALA A 700 -7.42 1.11 -22.83
C ALA A 700 -6.89 0.01 -21.89
N TRP A 701 -7.36 -1.24 -21.96
CA TRP A 701 -6.92 -2.33 -21.04
C TRP A 701 -6.78 -1.82 -19.61
N ASN A 702 -7.90 -1.44 -19.00
CA ASN A 702 -7.91 -0.41 -17.95
C ASN A 702 -7.02 -0.75 -16.76
N LEU A 703 -7.01 -2.01 -16.29
CA LEU A 703 -6.20 -2.37 -15.13
C LEU A 703 -4.72 -2.18 -15.42
N SER A 704 -4.26 -2.68 -16.57
CA SER A 704 -2.86 -2.56 -16.94
C SER A 704 -2.47 -1.11 -17.30
N ARG A 705 -3.27 -0.34 -18.06
CA ARG A 705 -2.82 0.99 -18.57
C ARG A 705 -3.32 2.20 -17.80
N PHE A 706 -4.55 2.19 -17.30
CA PHE A 706 -5.01 3.31 -16.49
C PHE A 706 -4.41 3.22 -15.08
N PHE A 707 -4.46 2.04 -14.48
CA PHE A 707 -4.19 1.89 -13.06
C PHE A 707 -2.87 1.19 -12.72
N GLY A 708 -2.24 0.48 -13.67
CA GLY A 708 -1.02 -0.30 -13.39
C GLY A 708 -1.23 -1.52 -12.49
N LEU A 709 -2.47 -2.01 -12.36
CA LEU A 709 -2.89 -3.07 -11.44
C LEU A 709 -2.76 -4.47 -12.08
N ASP A 710 -1.55 -4.80 -12.54
CA ASP A 710 -1.28 -6.09 -13.20
C ASP A 710 -1.47 -7.30 -12.23
N LEU A 711 -1.22 -7.13 -10.91
CA LEU A 711 -1.50 -8.17 -9.89
C LEU A 711 -3.01 -8.43 -9.69
N LEU A 712 -3.82 -7.36 -9.72
CA LEU A 712 -5.28 -7.51 -9.63
C LEU A 712 -5.81 -8.26 -10.85
N LYS A 713 -5.27 -7.93 -12.03
CA LYS A 713 -5.61 -8.62 -13.27
C LYS A 713 -5.24 -10.10 -13.23
N GLU A 714 -4.10 -10.46 -12.66
CA GLU A 714 -3.73 -11.85 -12.37
C GLU A 714 -4.79 -12.53 -11.50
N GLY A 715 -5.15 -11.93 -10.36
CA GLY A 715 -6.16 -12.48 -9.45
C GLY A 715 -7.54 -12.66 -10.09
N VAL A 716 -7.97 -11.73 -10.96
CA VAL A 716 -9.25 -11.85 -11.70
C VAL A 716 -9.20 -12.96 -12.76
N LEU A 717 -8.06 -13.14 -13.43
CA LEU A 717 -7.85 -14.25 -14.37
C LEU A 717 -7.85 -15.59 -13.61
N GLU A 718 -7.14 -15.65 -12.47
CA GLU A 718 -7.03 -16.87 -11.68
C GLU A 718 -8.37 -17.30 -11.08
N ILE A 719 -9.15 -16.38 -10.50
CA ILE A 719 -10.48 -16.72 -9.98
C ILE A 719 -11.45 -17.15 -11.09
N ALA A 720 -11.31 -16.61 -12.31
CA ALA A 720 -12.11 -17.06 -13.45
C ALA A 720 -11.76 -18.50 -13.85
N ASN A 721 -10.49 -18.92 -13.69
CA ASN A 721 -10.04 -20.26 -14.05
C ASN A 721 -10.19 -21.28 -12.92
N ARG A 722 -9.93 -20.90 -11.67
CA ARG A 722 -9.85 -21.77 -10.49
C ARG A 722 -10.59 -21.14 -9.29
N PRO A 723 -11.89 -20.86 -9.41
CA PRO A 723 -12.63 -20.18 -8.34
C PRO A 723 -12.62 -20.95 -7.00
N TRP A 724 -12.48 -22.27 -7.04
CA TRP A 724 -12.41 -23.11 -5.85
C TRP A 724 -11.19 -22.85 -4.95
N GLU A 725 -10.14 -22.19 -5.45
CA GLU A 725 -8.99 -21.82 -4.60
C GLU A 725 -9.36 -20.76 -3.55
N ALA A 726 -10.45 -20.01 -3.77
CA ALA A 726 -11.03 -19.11 -2.77
C ALA A 726 -12.16 -19.76 -1.96
N TRP A 727 -12.46 -21.05 -2.17
CA TRP A 727 -13.37 -21.76 -1.29
C TRP A 727 -12.70 -22.07 0.05
N PRO A 728 -13.49 -22.16 1.14
CA PRO A 728 -12.99 -22.62 2.43
C PRO A 728 -12.34 -24.00 2.30
N ALA A 729 -11.28 -24.27 3.08
CA ALA A 729 -10.46 -25.48 2.94
C ALA A 729 -11.25 -26.78 3.19
N SER A 730 -12.36 -26.69 3.91
CA SER A 730 -13.29 -27.80 4.19
C SER A 730 -14.25 -28.11 3.03
N VAL A 731 -14.38 -27.25 2.02
CA VAL A 731 -15.09 -27.59 0.78
C VAL A 731 -14.24 -28.57 -0.01
N ALA A 732 -14.86 -29.66 -0.50
CA ALA A 732 -14.19 -30.56 -1.43
C ALA A 732 -13.75 -29.81 -2.68
N GLN A 733 -12.44 -29.54 -2.77
CA GLN A 733 -11.86 -28.92 -3.95
C GLN A 733 -11.68 -29.96 -5.05
N PRO A 734 -11.71 -29.54 -6.33
CA PRO A 734 -11.25 -30.39 -7.41
C PRO A 734 -9.85 -30.91 -7.15
N SER A 735 -9.57 -32.16 -7.51
CA SER A 735 -8.26 -32.78 -7.30
C SER A 735 -7.67 -33.39 -8.58
N GLY A 736 -6.36 -33.69 -8.53
CA GLY A 736 -5.62 -34.30 -9.64
C GLY A 736 -5.36 -33.36 -10.82
N LYS A 737 -5.14 -33.93 -12.02
CA LYS A 737 -4.79 -33.18 -13.24
C LYS A 737 -5.88 -32.20 -13.67
N ALA A 738 -7.15 -32.55 -13.45
CA ALA A 738 -8.27 -31.73 -13.89
C ALA A 738 -8.43 -30.45 -13.04
N ALA A 739 -8.03 -30.49 -11.77
CA ALA A 739 -7.92 -29.31 -10.93
C ALA A 739 -6.80 -28.36 -11.39
N LEU A 740 -5.64 -28.91 -11.75
CA LEU A 740 -4.51 -28.12 -12.27
C LEU A 740 -4.85 -27.44 -13.61
N ALA A 741 -5.65 -28.08 -14.46
CA ALA A 741 -6.07 -27.52 -15.74
C ALA A 741 -7.03 -26.32 -15.59
N GLY A 742 -7.79 -26.26 -14.50
CA GLY A 742 -8.80 -25.23 -14.29
C GLY A 742 -10.03 -25.38 -15.21
N ILE A 743 -11.02 -24.49 -15.03
CA ILE A 743 -12.23 -24.45 -15.87
C ILE A 743 -11.86 -24.27 -17.34
N ILE A 744 -10.89 -23.42 -17.64
CA ILE A 744 -10.51 -23.05 -19.00
C ILE A 744 -9.87 -24.22 -19.72
N GLY A 745 -8.96 -24.95 -19.07
CA GLY A 745 -8.34 -26.15 -19.64
C GLY A 745 -9.35 -27.28 -19.87
N ASN A 746 -10.35 -27.40 -18.99
CA ASN A 746 -11.35 -28.47 -19.05
C ASN A 746 -12.45 -28.26 -20.10
N GLN A 747 -12.56 -27.08 -20.72
CA GLN A 747 -13.67 -26.69 -21.61
C GLN A 747 -13.30 -26.45 -23.07
N THR A 748 -12.16 -26.94 -23.51
CA THR A 748 -11.58 -26.67 -24.84
C THR A 748 -12.24 -27.42 -26.01
N GLY A 749 -13.23 -28.27 -25.73
CA GLY A 749 -13.94 -29.07 -26.75
C GLY A 749 -14.81 -28.25 -27.71
N ASP A 750 -15.19 -27.02 -27.35
CA ASP A 750 -15.93 -26.08 -28.22
C ASP A 750 -14.98 -25.06 -28.86
N ARG A 751 -15.11 -24.81 -30.17
CA ARG A 751 -14.31 -23.81 -30.91
C ARG A 751 -14.36 -22.42 -30.26
N ARG A 752 -15.51 -22.00 -29.72
CA ARG A 752 -15.64 -20.70 -29.05
C ARG A 752 -14.80 -20.68 -27.76
N ARG A 753 -14.93 -21.71 -26.91
CA ARG A 753 -14.18 -21.81 -25.64
C ARG A 753 -12.69 -22.05 -25.83
N LYS A 754 -12.32 -22.78 -26.89
CA LYS A 754 -10.93 -22.92 -27.35
C LYS A 754 -10.29 -21.55 -27.63
N LYS A 755 -11.01 -20.67 -28.35
CA LYS A 755 -10.55 -19.27 -28.58
C LYS A 755 -10.42 -18.49 -27.26
N ILE A 756 -11.40 -18.63 -26.36
CA ILE A 756 -11.36 -18.00 -25.03
C ILE A 756 -10.13 -18.47 -24.25
N ALA A 757 -9.82 -19.77 -24.28
CA ALA A 757 -8.67 -20.34 -23.60
C ALA A 757 -7.35 -19.79 -24.16
N ILE A 758 -7.20 -19.71 -25.49
CA ILE A 758 -6.04 -19.06 -26.12
C ILE A 758 -5.91 -17.60 -25.66
N ASP A 759 -7.00 -16.83 -25.68
CA ASP A 759 -7.00 -15.43 -25.25
C ASP A 759 -6.70 -15.25 -23.75
N TYR A 760 -7.17 -16.18 -22.92
CA TYR A 760 -6.86 -16.25 -21.49
C TYR A 760 -5.36 -16.46 -21.28
N HIS A 761 -4.80 -17.51 -21.85
CA HIS A 761 -3.38 -17.84 -21.70
C HIS A 761 -2.47 -16.75 -22.27
N MET A 762 -2.88 -16.08 -23.35
CA MET A 762 -2.20 -14.90 -23.87
C MET A 762 -2.24 -13.71 -22.91
N SER A 763 -3.37 -13.51 -22.23
CA SER A 763 -3.53 -12.46 -21.22
C SER A 763 -2.70 -12.77 -19.98
N LEU A 764 -2.70 -14.02 -19.52
CA LEU A 764 -1.90 -14.50 -18.41
C LEU A 764 -0.40 -14.36 -18.71
N SER A 765 0.04 -14.76 -19.91
CA SER A 765 1.42 -14.58 -20.36
C SER A 765 1.82 -13.10 -20.33
N GLN A 766 0.96 -12.19 -20.80
CA GLN A 766 1.21 -10.76 -20.75
C GLN A 766 1.25 -10.18 -19.32
N VAL A 767 0.43 -10.69 -18.41
CA VAL A 767 0.41 -10.26 -17.00
C VAL A 767 1.63 -10.78 -16.26
N ALA A 768 1.91 -12.08 -16.34
CA ALA A 768 3.11 -12.70 -15.79
C ALA A 768 4.37 -12.00 -16.28
N TYR A 769 4.41 -11.67 -17.57
CA TYR A 769 5.43 -10.84 -18.18
C TYR A 769 5.56 -9.44 -17.55
N ALA A 770 4.45 -8.73 -17.35
CA ALA A 770 4.46 -7.41 -16.73
C ALA A 770 4.97 -7.45 -15.28
N LEU A 771 4.72 -8.57 -14.59
CA LEU A 771 5.14 -8.85 -13.23
C LEU A 771 6.56 -9.45 -13.12
N GLY A 772 7.23 -9.72 -14.25
CA GLY A 772 8.59 -10.30 -14.27
C GLY A 772 8.65 -11.81 -14.00
N LYS A 773 7.50 -12.52 -14.01
CA LYS A 773 7.40 -13.98 -13.83
C LYS A 773 7.59 -14.70 -15.17
N MET A 774 8.83 -14.76 -15.68
CA MET A 774 9.11 -15.20 -17.05
C MET A 774 8.74 -16.67 -17.30
N SER A 775 9.01 -17.57 -16.35
CA SER A 775 8.65 -18.99 -16.46
C SER A 775 7.15 -19.20 -16.67
N VAL A 776 6.32 -18.54 -15.86
CA VAL A 776 4.86 -18.55 -15.97
C VAL A 776 4.41 -17.97 -17.32
N ALA A 777 5.09 -16.91 -17.79
CA ALA A 777 4.76 -16.30 -19.07
C ALA A 777 5.03 -17.23 -20.26
N HIS A 778 6.12 -18.00 -20.22
CA HIS A 778 6.44 -19.04 -21.21
C HIS A 778 5.45 -20.20 -21.16
N SER A 779 5.22 -20.78 -19.98
CA SER A 779 4.28 -21.90 -19.83
C SER A 779 2.87 -21.55 -20.29
N ALA A 780 2.39 -20.34 -19.97
CA ALA A 780 1.09 -19.88 -20.46
C ALA A 780 1.06 -19.77 -22.00
N LEU A 781 2.15 -19.32 -22.62
CA LEU A 781 2.23 -19.18 -24.07
C LEU A 781 2.30 -20.54 -24.79
N ASP A 782 3.03 -21.50 -24.22
CA ASP A 782 3.10 -22.88 -24.73
C ASP A 782 1.71 -23.55 -24.70
N LEU A 783 0.95 -23.36 -23.61
CA LEU A 783 -0.44 -23.82 -23.52
C LEU A 783 -1.35 -23.17 -24.58
N ALA A 784 -1.16 -21.87 -24.85
CA ALA A 784 -1.93 -21.19 -25.91
C ALA A 784 -1.65 -21.80 -27.30
N GLU A 785 -0.42 -22.21 -27.57
CA GLU A 785 -0.01 -22.84 -28.83
C GLU A 785 -0.46 -24.28 -28.97
N GLU A 786 -0.36 -25.06 -27.89
CA GLU A 786 -0.91 -26.41 -27.83
C GLU A 786 -2.40 -26.36 -28.17
N LEU A 787 -3.13 -25.41 -27.56
CA LEU A 787 -4.53 -25.19 -27.85
C LEU A 787 -4.75 -24.77 -29.30
N GLU A 788 -3.92 -23.96 -29.96
CA GLU A 788 -4.11 -23.68 -31.39
C GLU A 788 -4.02 -24.94 -32.30
N GLY A 789 -3.61 -26.09 -31.77
CA GLY A 789 -3.56 -27.36 -32.48
C GLY A 789 -2.17 -27.72 -32.97
N ARG A 790 -1.12 -27.11 -32.40
CA ARG A 790 0.29 -27.45 -32.63
C ARG A 790 0.87 -28.14 -31.40
N ALA A 791 0.20 -29.20 -30.95
CA ALA A 791 0.58 -29.92 -29.74
C ALA A 791 1.93 -30.62 -29.91
N GLY A 792 2.83 -30.38 -28.94
CA GLY A 792 3.99 -31.21 -28.65
C GLY A 792 5.16 -31.05 -29.60
N LEU A 793 5.91 -29.96 -29.51
CA LEU A 793 7.29 -29.87 -30.00
C LEU A 793 8.01 -28.81 -29.13
N ALA A 794 9.29 -29.04 -28.86
CA ALA A 794 10.19 -28.26 -28.00
C ALA A 794 10.10 -26.72 -28.19
N ILE A 795 10.84 -25.94 -27.39
CA ILE A 795 11.00 -24.47 -27.51
C ILE A 795 11.20 -24.01 -28.98
N ASN A 796 11.66 -24.90 -29.87
CA ASN A 796 11.86 -24.70 -31.32
C ASN A 796 10.62 -24.95 -32.21
N SER A 797 9.43 -25.17 -31.65
CA SER A 797 8.20 -25.35 -32.43
C SER A 797 7.77 -24.04 -33.09
N GLN A 798 7.38 -24.13 -34.36
CA GLN A 798 7.00 -22.98 -35.16
C GLN A 798 5.68 -22.37 -34.63
N PRO A 799 5.60 -21.06 -34.33
CA PRO A 799 4.43 -20.46 -33.71
C PRO A 799 3.18 -20.53 -34.59
N GLY A 800 2.04 -20.82 -33.96
CA GLY A 800 0.71 -21.00 -34.59
C GLY A 800 0.22 -19.82 -35.42
N SER A 801 0.49 -18.62 -34.91
CA SER A 801 0.03 -17.35 -35.46
C SER A 801 1.05 -16.24 -35.28
N ALA A 802 0.97 -15.17 -36.08
CA ALA A 802 1.82 -13.99 -35.94
C ALA A 802 1.68 -13.33 -34.56
N ARG A 803 0.48 -13.40 -33.96
CA ARG A 803 0.20 -12.94 -32.59
C ARG A 803 1.04 -13.69 -31.55
N LEU A 804 1.10 -15.01 -31.63
CA LEU A 804 1.88 -15.86 -30.71
C LEU A 804 3.37 -15.68 -30.94
N ALA A 805 3.81 -15.69 -32.20
CA ALA A 805 5.20 -15.42 -32.59
C ALA A 805 5.72 -14.11 -31.99
N LYS A 806 4.90 -13.05 -32.09
CA LYS A 806 5.23 -11.74 -31.50
C LYS A 806 5.37 -11.80 -29.98
N LYS A 807 4.51 -12.54 -29.29
CA LYS A 807 4.61 -12.70 -27.83
C LYS A 807 5.83 -13.53 -27.43
N ARG A 808 6.14 -14.61 -28.15
CA ARG A 808 7.38 -15.38 -27.93
C ARG A 808 8.59 -14.48 -28.11
N LEU A 809 8.61 -13.65 -29.14
CA LEU A 809 9.70 -12.71 -29.38
C LEU A 809 9.79 -11.65 -28.27
N ASP A 810 8.65 -11.17 -27.78
CA ASP A 810 8.61 -10.26 -26.63
C ASP A 810 9.28 -10.86 -25.38
N LEU A 811 9.04 -12.16 -25.11
CA LEU A 811 9.64 -12.90 -24.00
C LEU A 811 11.12 -13.18 -24.23
N ALA A 812 11.49 -13.73 -25.40
CA ALA A 812 12.86 -14.05 -25.78
C ALA A 812 13.80 -12.85 -25.62
N LEU A 813 13.39 -11.68 -26.12
CA LEU A 813 14.19 -10.46 -26.03
C LEU A 813 14.43 -9.96 -24.61
N LEU A 814 13.55 -10.30 -23.66
CA LEU A 814 13.71 -9.89 -22.26
C LEU A 814 14.45 -10.93 -21.42
N GLY A 815 14.28 -12.21 -21.74
CA GLY A 815 15.14 -13.28 -21.26
C GLY A 815 16.57 -13.21 -21.80
N ASN A 816 16.84 -12.27 -22.72
CA ASN A 816 18.12 -12.17 -23.45
C ASN A 816 18.42 -13.48 -24.22
N ASP A 817 17.37 -14.14 -24.70
CA ASP A 817 17.45 -15.35 -25.53
C ASP A 817 17.38 -14.95 -27.01
N PHE A 818 18.53 -14.55 -27.55
CA PHE A 818 18.64 -14.17 -28.97
C PHE A 818 18.51 -15.37 -29.91
N GLN A 819 18.72 -16.60 -29.42
CA GLN A 819 18.51 -17.80 -30.24
C GLN A 819 17.03 -18.02 -30.50
N ALA A 820 16.19 -18.03 -29.46
CA ALA A 820 14.74 -18.13 -29.63
C ALA A 820 14.19 -16.98 -30.49
N ALA A 821 14.77 -15.78 -30.39
CA ALA A 821 14.42 -14.67 -31.26
C ALA A 821 14.77 -14.93 -32.74
N THR A 822 15.90 -15.61 -33.01
CA THR A 822 16.31 -16.05 -34.36
C THR A 822 15.37 -17.10 -34.89
N ASP A 823 14.98 -18.08 -34.08
CA ASP A 823 14.08 -19.15 -34.50
C ASP A 823 12.71 -18.60 -34.93
N ILE A 824 12.22 -17.55 -34.25
CA ILE A 824 10.97 -16.85 -34.61
C ILE A 824 11.12 -16.04 -35.91
N GLU A 825 12.27 -15.41 -36.09
CA GLU A 825 12.58 -14.69 -37.32
C GLU A 825 12.70 -15.64 -38.52
N ASP A 826 13.37 -16.78 -38.35
CA ASP A 826 13.51 -17.80 -39.39
C ASP A 826 12.17 -18.44 -39.72
N TRP A 827 11.31 -18.64 -38.71
CA TRP A 827 9.91 -18.98 -38.94
C TRP A 827 9.19 -17.92 -39.79
N LEU A 828 9.35 -16.64 -39.48
CA LEU A 828 8.71 -15.56 -40.24
C LEU A 828 9.26 -15.50 -41.68
N LYS A 829 10.57 -15.63 -41.87
CA LYS A 829 11.23 -15.68 -43.18
C LYS A 829 10.76 -16.88 -43.98
N LYS A 830 10.65 -18.06 -43.36
CA LYS A 830 10.11 -19.26 -44.00
C LYS A 830 8.66 -19.02 -44.41
N ARG A 831 7.85 -18.47 -43.50
CA ARG A 831 6.46 -18.15 -43.80
C ARG A 831 6.33 -17.17 -44.96
N PHE A 832 7.14 -16.10 -45.00
CA PHE A 832 7.16 -15.22 -46.16
C PHE A 832 7.68 -15.90 -47.41
N ARG A 833 8.69 -16.78 -47.33
CA ARG A 833 9.14 -17.54 -48.50
C ARG A 833 8.04 -18.41 -49.09
N ASP A 834 7.28 -19.08 -48.21
CA ASP A 834 6.28 -20.07 -48.59
C ASP A 834 4.95 -19.40 -49.01
N GLU A 835 4.55 -18.31 -48.35
CA GLU A 835 3.26 -17.62 -48.56
C GLU A 835 3.39 -16.33 -49.40
N CYS A 836 4.54 -15.64 -49.39
CA CYS A 836 4.75 -14.31 -50.00
C CYS A 836 6.21 -14.12 -50.50
N PRO A 837 6.71 -14.94 -51.44
CA PRO A 837 8.14 -15.07 -51.75
C PRO A 837 8.84 -13.74 -52.06
N GLU A 838 8.13 -12.78 -52.65
CA GLU A 838 8.62 -11.46 -53.01
C GLU A 838 9.05 -10.63 -51.79
N VAL A 839 8.40 -10.81 -50.63
CA VAL A 839 8.78 -10.17 -49.36
C VAL A 839 10.10 -10.73 -48.85
N GLY A 840 10.28 -12.04 -48.98
CA GLY A 840 11.53 -12.71 -48.65
C GLY A 840 12.69 -12.20 -49.51
N VAL A 841 12.45 -12.06 -50.82
CA VAL A 841 13.41 -11.48 -51.78
C VAL A 841 13.70 -10.02 -51.44
N TYR A 842 12.68 -9.22 -51.12
CA TYR A 842 12.83 -7.82 -50.74
C TYR A 842 13.67 -7.63 -49.47
N LEU A 843 13.42 -8.43 -48.42
CA LEU A 843 14.21 -8.41 -47.18
C LEU A 843 15.69 -8.74 -47.42
N ALA A 844 15.97 -9.76 -48.24
CA ALA A 844 17.33 -10.14 -48.61
C ALA A 844 18.01 -9.02 -49.42
N LYS A 845 17.32 -8.48 -50.42
CA LYS A 845 17.81 -7.40 -51.29
C LYS A 845 18.13 -6.14 -50.50
N ILE A 846 17.20 -5.59 -49.71
CA ILE A 846 17.47 -4.36 -48.94
C ILE A 846 18.61 -4.56 -47.96
N SER A 847 18.66 -5.71 -47.29
CA SER A 847 19.73 -5.95 -46.32
C SER A 847 21.09 -5.95 -47.01
N ALA A 848 21.21 -6.56 -48.19
CA ALA A 848 22.41 -6.50 -49.01
C ALA A 848 22.71 -5.06 -49.52
N ASP A 849 21.70 -4.36 -50.05
CA ASP A 849 21.84 -2.98 -50.55
C ASP A 849 22.26 -2.01 -49.43
N LEU A 850 21.67 -2.12 -48.24
CA LEU A 850 22.04 -1.30 -47.07
C LEU A 850 23.45 -1.66 -46.56
N LEU A 851 23.85 -2.93 -46.57
CA LEU A 851 25.21 -3.33 -46.22
C LEU A 851 26.23 -2.73 -47.21
N GLY A 852 25.95 -2.79 -48.50
CA GLY A 852 26.77 -2.16 -49.54
C GLY A 852 26.88 -0.65 -49.34
N LEU A 853 25.75 0.04 -49.15
CA LEU A 853 25.71 1.48 -48.91
C LEU A 853 26.40 1.89 -47.60
N ILE A 854 26.37 1.06 -46.56
CA ILE A 854 27.08 1.34 -45.30
C ILE A 854 28.58 1.13 -45.45
N GLY A 855 29.00 0.20 -46.32
CA GLY A 855 30.40 0.03 -46.72
C GLY A 855 30.91 1.21 -47.55
N GLU A 856 30.09 1.71 -48.48
CA GLU A 856 30.49 2.76 -49.44
C GLU A 856 30.28 4.20 -48.93
N TYR A 857 29.24 4.46 -48.14
CA TYR A 857 28.76 5.82 -47.83
C TYR A 857 28.55 6.09 -46.34
N ASN A 858 29.14 5.33 -45.41
CA ASN A 858 29.10 5.66 -43.98
C ASN A 858 27.71 6.04 -43.43
N PHE A 859 26.64 5.35 -43.84
CA PHE A 859 25.23 5.58 -43.45
C PHE A 859 24.48 6.75 -44.12
N THR A 860 24.90 7.31 -45.25
CA THR A 860 24.03 8.24 -46.00
C THR A 860 22.75 7.51 -46.46
N PRO A 861 21.53 7.91 -46.02
CA PRO A 861 20.33 7.12 -46.25
C PRO A 861 19.79 7.32 -47.67
N VAL A 862 20.06 6.38 -48.59
CA VAL A 862 19.40 6.33 -49.91
C VAL A 862 18.05 5.61 -49.79
N ILE A 863 16.99 6.32 -50.18
CA ILE A 863 15.58 5.90 -50.05
C ILE A 863 15.05 5.50 -51.43
N HIS A 864 14.89 4.20 -51.70
CA HIS A 864 14.05 3.75 -52.83
C HIS A 864 12.75 3.13 -52.29
N LEU A 865 11.67 3.93 -52.30
CA LEU A 865 10.32 3.56 -51.84
C LEU A 865 9.54 2.67 -52.83
N GLN A 866 9.96 2.60 -54.10
CA GLN A 866 9.21 1.91 -55.16
C GLN A 866 9.13 0.40 -54.92
N SER A 867 10.26 -0.26 -54.59
CA SER A 867 10.30 -1.71 -54.33
C SER A 867 9.51 -2.12 -53.07
N ALA A 868 9.35 -1.22 -52.10
CA ALA A 868 8.50 -1.45 -50.92
C ALA A 868 7.02 -1.54 -51.31
N SER A 869 6.57 -0.61 -52.17
CA SER A 869 5.17 -0.49 -52.57
C SER A 869 4.68 -1.72 -53.33
N GLU A 870 5.52 -2.30 -54.18
CA GLU A 870 5.21 -3.54 -54.94
C GLU A 870 5.08 -4.75 -54.00
N ALA A 871 6.07 -4.98 -53.12
CA ALA A 871 6.05 -6.07 -52.15
C ALA A 871 4.83 -5.98 -51.20
N ILE A 872 4.42 -4.77 -50.85
CA ILE A 872 3.24 -4.52 -50.00
C ILE A 872 1.94 -4.79 -50.73
N THR A 873 1.85 -4.40 -52.00
CA THR A 873 0.66 -4.67 -52.83
C THR A 873 0.46 -6.18 -52.99
N GLN A 874 1.55 -6.93 -53.16
CA GLN A 874 1.53 -8.40 -53.19
C GLN A 874 1.14 -9.01 -51.85
N LEU A 875 1.67 -8.51 -50.73
CA LEU A 875 1.24 -8.91 -49.39
C LEU A 875 -0.27 -8.74 -49.21
N GLN A 876 -0.85 -7.63 -49.66
CA GLN A 876 -2.30 -7.43 -49.59
C GLN A 876 -3.08 -8.35 -50.53
N ALA A 877 -2.56 -8.64 -51.72
CA ALA A 877 -3.17 -9.60 -52.63
C ALA A 877 -3.22 -11.01 -52.02
N VAL A 878 -2.20 -11.40 -51.25
CA VAL A 878 -2.15 -12.67 -50.53
C VAL A 878 -3.08 -12.68 -49.30
N PHE A 879 -3.09 -11.59 -48.53
CA PHE A 879 -3.86 -11.53 -47.28
C PHE A 879 -5.33 -11.11 -47.47
N GLY A 880 -5.71 -10.49 -48.60
CA GLY A 880 -7.07 -9.96 -48.83
C GLY A 880 -7.44 -8.79 -47.90
N GLY A 881 -8.45 -8.01 -48.28
CA GLY A 881 -8.90 -6.84 -47.50
C GLY A 881 -9.42 -7.17 -46.09
N ASP A 882 -9.91 -8.38 -45.86
CA ASP A 882 -10.51 -8.78 -44.57
C ASP A 882 -9.47 -9.14 -43.48
N ARG A 883 -8.17 -9.16 -43.79
CA ARG A 883 -7.11 -9.61 -42.87
C ARG A 883 -6.22 -8.50 -42.32
N HIS A 884 -6.72 -7.27 -42.22
CA HIS A 884 -5.98 -6.14 -41.64
C HIS A 884 -5.39 -6.44 -40.24
N ASP A 885 -6.07 -7.26 -39.42
CA ASP A 885 -5.56 -7.70 -38.12
C ASP A 885 -4.29 -8.54 -38.23
N GLU A 886 -4.21 -9.45 -39.21
CA GLU A 886 -3.04 -10.30 -39.44
C GLU A 886 -1.86 -9.45 -39.94
N VAL A 887 -2.08 -8.54 -40.89
CA VAL A 887 -1.03 -7.65 -41.39
C VAL A 887 -0.54 -6.69 -40.30
N SER A 888 -1.44 -6.19 -39.43
CA SER A 888 -1.06 -5.39 -38.25
C SER A 888 -0.19 -6.18 -37.25
N GLN A 889 -0.49 -7.47 -37.04
CA GLN A 889 0.32 -8.35 -36.20
C GLN A 889 1.71 -8.59 -36.81
N ILE A 890 1.79 -8.85 -38.12
CA ILE A 890 3.05 -9.01 -38.86
C ILE A 890 3.88 -7.73 -38.78
N CYS A 891 3.28 -6.56 -39.03
CA CYS A 891 3.93 -5.26 -38.88
C CYS A 891 4.52 -5.09 -37.46
N GLY A 892 3.74 -5.44 -36.43
CA GLY A 892 4.21 -5.40 -35.04
C GLY A 892 5.35 -6.40 -34.75
N LEU A 893 5.36 -7.56 -35.40
CA LEU A 893 6.44 -8.54 -35.29
C LEU A 893 7.73 -8.01 -35.95
N LEU A 894 7.63 -7.46 -37.15
CA LEU A 894 8.76 -6.86 -37.88
C LEU A 894 9.41 -5.71 -37.11
N PHE A 895 8.62 -4.80 -36.53
CA PHE A 895 9.18 -3.76 -35.65
C PHE A 895 9.92 -4.34 -34.45
N ARG A 896 9.48 -5.47 -33.91
CA ARG A 896 10.11 -6.12 -32.76
C ARG A 896 11.41 -6.83 -33.13
N ILE A 897 11.48 -7.44 -34.31
CA ILE A 897 12.72 -7.98 -34.89
C ILE A 897 13.70 -6.82 -35.17
N GLY A 898 13.21 -5.70 -35.72
CA GLY A 898 14.01 -4.49 -35.84
C GLY A 898 14.56 -4.00 -34.49
N GLU A 899 13.72 -4.02 -33.44
CA GLU A 899 14.14 -3.64 -32.08
C GLU A 899 15.22 -4.56 -31.55
N ARG A 900 15.08 -5.88 -31.70
CA ARG A 900 16.09 -6.89 -31.36
C ARG A 900 17.46 -6.51 -31.90
N TYR A 901 17.58 -6.38 -33.22
CA TYR A 901 18.85 -6.10 -33.88
C TYR A 901 19.46 -4.78 -33.41
N ALA A 902 18.64 -3.77 -33.13
CA ALA A 902 19.10 -2.52 -32.53
C ALA A 902 19.53 -2.67 -31.05
N ILE A 903 18.95 -3.61 -30.28
CA ILE A 903 19.45 -3.97 -28.94
C ILE A 903 20.79 -4.68 -29.04
N GLU A 904 20.90 -5.70 -29.88
CA GLU A 904 22.15 -6.43 -30.08
C GLU A 904 23.27 -5.49 -30.54
N GLY A 905 23.01 -4.60 -31.50
CA GLY A 905 23.99 -3.61 -31.95
C GLY A 905 24.41 -2.62 -30.85
N ASP A 906 23.47 -2.16 -30.02
CA ASP A 906 23.78 -1.33 -28.85
C ASP A 906 24.67 -2.06 -27.84
N LEU A 907 24.40 -3.34 -27.55
CA LEU A 907 25.16 -4.17 -26.63
C LEU A 907 26.56 -4.47 -27.18
N ALA A 908 26.66 -4.92 -28.43
CA ALA A 908 27.94 -5.20 -29.10
C ALA A 908 28.84 -3.95 -29.13
N ASN A 909 28.28 -2.77 -29.39
CA ASN A 909 29.00 -1.50 -29.35
C ASN A 909 29.45 -1.13 -27.93
N ALA A 910 28.61 -1.38 -26.91
CA ALA A 910 28.99 -1.16 -25.52
C ALA A 910 30.16 -2.08 -25.13
N GLU A 911 30.07 -3.38 -25.43
CA GLU A 911 31.12 -4.36 -25.15
C GLU A 911 32.43 -4.05 -25.89
N ALA A 912 32.36 -3.66 -27.17
CA ALA A 912 33.53 -3.27 -27.96
C ALA A 912 34.27 -2.09 -27.31
N ARG A 913 33.53 -1.11 -26.78
CA ARG A 913 34.11 0.05 -26.05
C ARG A 913 34.70 -0.34 -24.70
N VAL A 914 34.08 -1.28 -23.99
CA VAL A 914 34.63 -1.78 -22.72
C VAL A 914 35.94 -2.50 -22.98
N ARG A 915 36.00 -3.32 -24.04
CA ARG A 915 37.25 -3.95 -24.50
C ARG A 915 38.28 -2.90 -24.90
N GLU A 916 37.91 -1.86 -25.64
CA GLU A 916 38.78 -0.73 -26.00
C GLU A 916 39.44 -0.08 -24.78
N LEU A 917 38.66 0.17 -23.72
CA LEU A 917 39.19 0.79 -22.51
C LEU A 917 40.15 -0.14 -21.75
N ARG A 918 39.86 -1.45 -21.77
CA ARG A 918 40.76 -2.45 -21.21
C ARG A 918 42.03 -2.57 -22.06
N SER A 919 41.93 -2.48 -23.39
CA SER A 919 43.06 -2.59 -24.32
C SER A 919 43.89 -1.32 -24.45
N LEU A 920 43.33 -0.12 -24.18
CA LEU A 920 44.09 1.12 -24.05
C LEU A 920 45.09 1.06 -22.87
N ARG A 921 44.88 0.17 -21.90
CA ARG A 921 45.90 -0.18 -20.90
C ARG A 921 46.94 -1.20 -21.41
N ALA A 922 46.67 -1.89 -22.51
CA ALA A 922 47.47 -2.99 -23.07
C ALA A 922 48.15 -2.70 -24.43
N LYS A 923 47.98 -1.52 -25.04
CA LYS A 923 48.51 -1.15 -26.38
C LYS A 923 48.10 -2.11 -27.53
N GLU A 924 47.03 -2.87 -27.39
CA GLU A 924 46.53 -3.73 -28.48
C GLU A 924 45.66 -2.94 -29.47
N ARG A 925 45.90 -3.15 -30.77
CA ARG A 925 45.11 -2.54 -31.85
C ARG A 925 43.65 -3.01 -31.78
N PHE A 926 42.76 -2.05 -31.98
CA PHE A 926 41.31 -2.24 -31.97
C PHE A 926 40.84 -3.21 -33.07
N ASP A 927 39.87 -4.08 -32.76
CA ASP A 927 39.37 -5.13 -33.65
C ASP A 927 38.30 -4.56 -34.62
N GLU A 928 38.71 -4.31 -35.86
CA GLU A 928 37.86 -3.82 -36.96
C GLU A 928 36.59 -4.67 -37.17
N LYS A 929 36.68 -5.99 -36.92
CA LYS A 929 35.55 -6.93 -37.05
C LYS A 929 34.40 -6.63 -36.10
N SER A 930 34.70 -6.09 -34.91
CA SER A 930 33.66 -5.74 -33.93
C SER A 930 32.80 -4.58 -34.42
N TYR A 931 33.37 -3.67 -35.22
CA TYR A 931 32.64 -2.54 -35.80
C TYR A 931 31.78 -2.95 -37.00
N ASP A 932 32.28 -3.85 -37.84
CA ASP A 932 31.52 -4.42 -38.96
C ASP A 932 30.28 -5.16 -38.48
N ASN A 933 30.37 -5.90 -37.37
CA ASN A 933 29.21 -6.56 -36.79
C ASN A 933 28.15 -5.54 -36.32
N VAL A 934 28.55 -4.43 -35.69
CA VAL A 934 27.62 -3.37 -35.29
C VAL A 934 26.93 -2.74 -36.51
N LYS A 935 27.68 -2.54 -37.61
CA LYS A 935 27.12 -2.07 -38.88
C LYS A 935 26.07 -3.04 -39.42
N ILE A 936 26.38 -4.33 -39.49
CA ILE A 936 25.45 -5.36 -39.98
C ILE A 936 24.14 -5.40 -39.18
N LEU A 937 24.25 -5.37 -37.85
CA LEU A 937 23.09 -5.36 -36.96
C LEU A 937 22.23 -4.09 -37.18
N LEU A 938 22.87 -2.94 -37.46
CA LEU A 938 22.15 -1.71 -37.75
C LEU A 938 21.43 -1.74 -39.10
N SER A 939 22.11 -2.18 -40.17
CA SER A 939 21.52 -2.34 -41.50
C SER A 939 20.28 -3.22 -41.42
N THR A 940 20.42 -4.35 -40.73
CA THR A 940 19.34 -5.33 -40.57
C THR A 940 18.16 -4.73 -39.80
N SER A 941 18.42 -4.04 -38.69
CA SER A 941 17.39 -3.33 -37.94
C SER A 941 16.63 -2.31 -38.80
N MET A 942 17.37 -1.55 -39.62
CA MET A 942 16.82 -0.56 -40.54
C MET A 942 15.96 -1.19 -41.65
N SER A 943 16.39 -2.31 -42.24
CA SER A 943 15.59 -3.08 -43.22
C SER A 943 14.22 -3.45 -42.64
N TYR A 944 14.20 -4.06 -41.46
CA TYR A 944 12.96 -4.46 -40.79
C TYR A 944 12.08 -3.27 -40.43
N PHE A 945 12.67 -2.18 -39.96
CA PHE A 945 11.96 -0.95 -39.66
C PHE A 945 11.25 -0.39 -40.91
N ARG A 946 11.95 -0.33 -42.05
CA ARG A 946 11.40 0.21 -43.30
C ARG A 946 10.27 -0.66 -43.85
N LEU A 947 10.42 -1.97 -43.84
CA LEU A 947 9.36 -2.88 -44.27
C LEU A 947 8.12 -2.74 -43.39
N ALA A 948 8.30 -2.77 -42.06
CA ALA A 948 7.22 -2.61 -41.10
C ALA A 948 6.49 -1.28 -41.25
N GLU A 949 7.23 -0.19 -41.44
CA GLU A 949 6.69 1.15 -41.65
C GLU A 949 5.90 1.26 -42.95
N SER A 950 6.43 0.70 -44.03
CA SER A 950 5.78 0.73 -45.33
C SER A 950 4.48 -0.07 -45.30
N LEU A 951 4.47 -1.26 -44.68
CA LEU A 951 3.25 -2.04 -44.42
C LEU A 951 2.22 -1.26 -43.61
N ARG A 952 2.68 -0.58 -42.56
CA ARG A 952 1.82 0.27 -41.73
C ARG A 952 1.18 1.37 -42.58
N LEU A 953 1.97 2.16 -43.29
CA LEU A 953 1.48 3.29 -44.10
C LEU A 953 0.45 2.85 -45.14
N ARG A 954 0.61 1.66 -45.71
CA ARG A 954 -0.39 1.09 -46.61
C ARG A 954 -1.68 0.72 -45.89
N ILE A 955 -1.63 0.05 -44.74
CA ILE A 955 -2.87 -0.20 -43.99
C ILE A 955 -3.57 1.11 -43.65
N PHE A 956 -2.82 2.18 -43.35
CA PHE A 956 -3.40 3.51 -43.15
C PHE A 956 -3.99 4.13 -44.42
N SER A 957 -3.62 3.70 -45.63
CA SER A 957 -4.34 4.15 -46.84
C SER A 957 -5.74 3.53 -46.93
N ASP A 958 -5.90 2.31 -46.41
CA ASP A 958 -7.14 1.53 -46.51
C ASP A 958 -8.01 1.67 -45.25
N ASP A 959 -7.39 1.97 -44.11
CA ASP A 959 -8.00 2.35 -42.83
C ASP A 959 -7.38 3.69 -42.35
N PRO A 960 -7.84 4.84 -42.88
CA PRO A 960 -7.31 6.16 -42.52
C PRO A 960 -7.48 6.51 -41.05
N ILE A 961 -8.50 5.92 -40.41
CA ILE A 961 -8.77 6.07 -38.98
C ILE A 961 -7.83 5.20 -38.16
N GLY A 962 -7.13 4.24 -38.78
CA GLY A 962 -6.07 3.41 -38.21
C GLY A 962 -6.52 2.54 -37.05
N PHE A 963 -7.78 2.11 -37.01
CA PHE A 963 -8.38 1.36 -35.91
C PHE A 963 -7.48 0.18 -35.46
N HIS A 964 -6.88 -0.53 -36.42
CA HIS A 964 -5.98 -1.65 -36.17
C HIS A 964 -4.63 -1.28 -35.51
N PHE A 965 -4.18 -0.03 -35.61
CA PHE A 965 -2.90 0.45 -35.04
C PHE A 965 -3.08 1.34 -33.82
N PHE A 966 -4.14 2.15 -33.76
CA PHE A 966 -4.41 3.02 -32.62
C PHE A 966 -4.84 2.24 -31.40
N ALA A 967 -5.55 1.13 -31.59
CA ALA A 967 -6.10 0.41 -30.46
C ALA A 967 -5.02 -0.05 -29.47
N SER A 968 -3.81 -0.41 -29.93
CA SER A 968 -2.75 -0.91 -29.05
C SER A 968 -1.62 0.08 -28.75
N GLY A 969 -1.34 1.07 -29.60
CA GLY A 969 -0.15 1.94 -29.50
C GLY A 969 1.20 1.20 -29.47
N HIS A 970 1.20 -0.13 -29.52
CA HIS A 970 2.34 -0.96 -29.20
C HIS A 970 3.34 -0.95 -30.36
N SER A 971 2.86 -1.17 -31.59
CA SER A 971 3.69 -1.10 -32.80
C SER A 971 4.31 0.29 -32.96
N ALA A 972 3.55 1.34 -32.64
CA ALA A 972 4.02 2.71 -32.70
C ALA A 972 5.11 3.00 -31.63
N ARG A 973 4.99 2.47 -30.40
CA ARG A 973 6.07 2.52 -29.39
C ARG A 973 7.32 1.74 -29.80
N GLN A 974 7.15 0.58 -30.43
CA GLN A 974 8.28 -0.20 -30.94
C GLN A 974 8.99 0.58 -32.04
N MET A 975 8.25 1.13 -33.00
CA MET A 975 8.78 2.00 -34.04
C MET A 975 9.58 3.17 -33.45
N ILE A 976 9.04 3.88 -32.45
CA ILE A 976 9.77 4.95 -31.78
C ILE A 976 11.06 4.45 -31.16
N ARG A 977 11.04 3.32 -30.43
CA ARG A 977 12.25 2.78 -29.80
C ARG A 977 13.31 2.37 -30.82
N VAL A 978 12.91 1.71 -31.90
CA VAL A 978 13.81 1.35 -33.00
C VAL A 978 14.41 2.61 -33.60
N GLY A 979 13.58 3.60 -33.95
CA GLY A 979 14.04 4.87 -34.49
C GLY A 979 15.04 5.59 -33.56
N LEU A 980 14.77 5.63 -32.25
CA LEU A 980 15.70 6.26 -31.29
C LEU A 980 17.02 5.50 -31.14
N LYS A 981 17.00 4.16 -31.25
CA LYS A 981 18.23 3.36 -31.25
C LYS A 981 19.03 3.54 -32.53
N LEU A 982 18.37 3.52 -33.70
CA LEU A 982 18.99 3.82 -35.00
C LEU A 982 19.60 5.23 -35.00
N GLU A 983 18.89 6.23 -34.46
CA GLU A 983 19.44 7.58 -34.26
C GLU A 983 20.70 7.55 -33.37
N GLN A 984 20.62 6.87 -32.22
CA GLN A 984 21.74 6.78 -31.29
C GLN A 984 22.99 6.15 -31.92
N LEU A 985 22.79 5.10 -32.72
CA LEU A 985 23.86 4.38 -33.37
C LEU A 985 24.42 5.16 -34.56
N SER A 986 23.57 5.75 -35.42
CA SER A 986 24.02 6.60 -36.54
C SER A 986 24.95 7.72 -36.08
N ARG A 987 24.64 8.39 -34.97
CA ARG A 987 25.51 9.44 -34.40
C ARG A 987 26.87 8.97 -33.93
N ARG A 988 27.05 7.66 -33.73
CA ARG A 988 28.33 7.09 -33.33
C ARG A 988 29.14 6.61 -34.52
N THR A 989 28.51 6.45 -35.67
CA THR A 989 29.10 5.85 -36.86
C THR A 989 29.32 6.84 -38.00
N VAL A 990 28.57 7.95 -38.02
CA VAL A 990 28.67 9.00 -39.04
C VAL A 990 29.44 10.20 -38.46
N ASP A 991 30.33 10.78 -39.28
CA ASP A 991 31.03 12.03 -38.96
C ASP A 991 30.03 13.17 -38.64
N GLU A 992 30.46 14.09 -37.77
CA GLU A 992 29.62 15.20 -37.25
C GLU A 992 29.08 16.15 -38.34
N ALA A 993 29.55 16.03 -39.59
CA ALA A 993 29.17 16.88 -40.72
C ALA A 993 27.85 16.48 -41.41
N GLU A 994 27.30 15.29 -41.16
CA GLU A 994 26.07 14.83 -41.82
C GLU A 994 24.77 15.21 -41.08
N PRO A 995 23.62 15.28 -41.78
CA PRO A 995 22.33 15.69 -41.20
C PRO A 995 21.79 14.67 -40.19
N HIS A 996 22.18 14.83 -38.92
CA HIS A 996 21.61 14.09 -37.79
C HIS A 996 20.10 14.37 -37.61
N GLY A 997 19.41 13.46 -36.93
CA GLY A 997 18.04 13.64 -36.48
C GLY A 997 16.94 13.06 -37.37
N PHE A 998 17.25 12.37 -38.47
CA PHE A 998 16.22 11.78 -39.34
C PHE A 998 15.30 10.83 -38.56
N PHE A 999 15.87 9.86 -37.84
CA PHE A 999 15.10 8.87 -37.09
C PHE A 999 14.46 9.47 -35.85
N ALA A 1000 15.13 10.41 -35.19
CA ALA A 1000 14.54 11.15 -34.06
C ALA A 1000 13.31 11.98 -34.50
N ARG A 1001 13.38 12.71 -35.62
CA ARG A 1001 12.24 13.46 -36.18
C ARG A 1001 11.09 12.53 -36.55
N ARG A 1002 11.38 11.37 -37.14
CA ARG A 1002 10.35 10.37 -37.46
C ARG A 1002 9.71 9.77 -36.20
N SER A 1003 10.53 9.49 -35.19
CA SER A 1003 10.07 9.02 -33.87
C SER A 1003 9.19 10.07 -33.18
N ARG A 1004 9.56 11.36 -33.26
CA ARG A 1004 8.76 12.48 -32.74
C ARG A 1004 7.42 12.61 -33.44
N HIS A 1005 7.39 12.49 -34.77
CA HIS A 1005 6.13 12.47 -35.52
C HIS A 1005 5.22 11.32 -35.05
N MET A 1006 5.76 10.13 -34.87
CA MET A 1006 4.98 9.00 -34.34
C MET A 1006 4.53 9.22 -32.89
N ALA A 1007 5.39 9.77 -32.04
CA ALA A 1007 5.04 10.12 -30.66
C ALA A 1007 3.88 11.13 -30.62
N ASN A 1008 3.86 12.13 -31.51
CA ASN A 1008 2.75 13.06 -31.65
C ASN A 1008 1.44 12.36 -32.04
N VAL A 1009 1.50 11.43 -33.00
CA VAL A 1009 0.32 10.65 -33.42
C VAL A 1009 -0.23 9.82 -32.27
N ILE A 1010 0.62 9.09 -31.55
CA ILE A 1010 0.19 8.28 -30.39
C ILE A 1010 -0.38 9.17 -29.28
N SER A 1011 0.27 10.30 -29.00
CA SER A 1011 -0.10 11.18 -27.89
C SER A 1011 -1.52 11.71 -28.04
N ARG A 1012 -1.98 11.98 -29.26
CA ARG A 1012 -3.37 12.42 -29.50
C ARG A 1012 -4.43 11.43 -28.99
N HIS A 1013 -4.11 10.13 -28.96
CA HIS A 1013 -5.09 9.09 -28.58
C HIS A 1013 -4.82 8.48 -27.21
N LEU A 1014 -3.54 8.34 -26.84
CA LEU A 1014 -3.15 7.60 -25.64
C LEU A 1014 -2.68 8.47 -24.47
N PHE A 1015 -2.37 9.75 -24.68
CA PHE A 1015 -1.82 10.62 -23.61
C PHE A 1015 -2.80 10.89 -22.46
N ARG A 1016 -4.10 10.62 -22.66
CA ARG A 1016 -5.10 10.65 -21.59
C ARG A 1016 -4.87 9.57 -20.53
N TYR A 1017 -4.23 8.44 -20.89
CA TYR A 1017 -3.98 7.34 -19.95
C TYR A 1017 -2.66 7.58 -19.18
N PRO A 1018 -2.64 7.51 -17.83
CA PRO A 1018 -1.45 7.78 -17.03
C PRO A 1018 -0.20 6.97 -17.45
N ARG A 1019 -0.30 5.65 -17.63
CA ARG A 1019 0.84 4.82 -18.06
C ARG A 1019 1.41 5.21 -19.41
N GLU A 1020 0.54 5.60 -20.32
CA GLU A 1020 0.93 6.02 -21.66
C GLU A 1020 1.51 7.43 -21.65
N ARG A 1021 0.94 8.35 -20.86
CA ARG A 1021 1.50 9.68 -20.61
C ARG A 1021 2.92 9.59 -20.07
N ALA A 1022 3.14 8.80 -19.02
CA ALA A 1022 4.47 8.54 -18.46
C ALA A 1022 5.42 7.97 -19.53
N SER A 1023 4.97 6.97 -20.29
CA SER A 1023 5.77 6.36 -21.35
C SER A 1023 6.12 7.35 -22.47
N MET A 1024 5.19 8.24 -22.86
CA MET A 1024 5.42 9.28 -23.86
C MET A 1024 6.40 10.33 -23.33
N LEU A 1025 6.25 10.78 -22.08
CA LEU A 1025 7.19 11.73 -21.47
C LEU A 1025 8.62 11.17 -21.39
N ILE A 1026 8.79 9.87 -21.06
CA ILE A 1026 10.10 9.20 -21.10
C ILE A 1026 10.64 9.17 -22.54
N ILE A 1027 9.78 8.89 -23.53
CA ILE A 1027 10.14 8.92 -24.95
C ILE A 1027 10.55 10.32 -25.40
N GLU A 1028 9.84 11.36 -24.99
CA GLU A 1028 10.18 12.76 -25.29
C GLU A 1028 11.51 13.16 -24.65
N ALA A 1029 11.77 12.71 -23.42
CA ALA A 1029 13.08 12.86 -22.80
C ALA A 1029 14.18 12.19 -23.64
N SER A 1030 13.94 10.98 -24.15
CA SER A 1030 14.87 10.31 -25.06
C SER A 1030 15.08 11.04 -26.39
N ILE A 1031 14.01 11.55 -27.00
CA ILE A 1031 14.07 12.33 -28.24
C ILE A 1031 14.89 13.60 -28.00
N SER A 1032 14.58 14.38 -26.96
CA SER A 1032 15.29 15.61 -26.60
C SER A 1032 16.76 15.34 -26.30
N ARG A 1033 17.08 14.32 -25.49
CA ARG A 1033 18.47 13.91 -25.20
C ARG A 1033 19.24 13.54 -26.45
N LEU A 1034 18.60 12.90 -27.42
CA LEU A 1034 19.23 12.60 -28.69
C LEU A 1034 19.37 13.88 -29.49
N LEU A 1035 18.31 14.63 -29.81
CA LEU A 1035 18.39 15.85 -30.62
C LEU A 1035 19.33 16.95 -30.07
N SER A 1036 19.69 16.91 -28.78
CA SER A 1036 20.69 17.77 -28.14
C SER A 1036 22.09 17.63 -28.76
N ILE A 1037 22.45 18.52 -29.70
CA ILE A 1037 23.77 18.59 -30.35
C ILE A 1037 24.37 20.00 -30.30
N GLY A 1038 25.69 20.12 -30.49
CA GLY A 1038 26.41 21.40 -30.54
C GLY A 1038 26.19 22.29 -29.29
N ASN A 1039 26.03 23.59 -29.52
CA ASN A 1039 25.86 24.59 -28.45
C ASN A 1039 24.54 24.44 -27.66
N GLN A 1040 23.53 23.79 -28.24
CA GLN A 1040 22.23 23.55 -27.58
C GLN A 1040 22.21 22.27 -26.73
N ARG A 1041 23.36 21.59 -26.58
CA ARG A 1041 23.42 20.30 -25.89
C ARG A 1041 22.99 20.36 -24.42
N ARG A 1042 23.33 21.44 -23.70
CA ARG A 1042 22.89 21.62 -22.30
C ARG A 1042 21.39 21.83 -22.22
N GLU A 1043 20.86 22.77 -23.00
CA GLU A 1043 19.44 23.13 -23.01
C GLU A 1043 18.53 21.95 -23.36
N GLY A 1044 18.91 21.13 -24.35
CA GLY A 1044 18.13 19.97 -24.73
C GLY A 1044 18.17 18.84 -23.68
N LEU A 1045 19.28 18.69 -22.94
CA LEU A 1045 19.37 17.76 -21.79
C LEU A 1045 18.55 18.25 -20.59
N GLU A 1046 18.53 19.55 -20.35
CA GLU A 1046 17.65 20.16 -19.34
C GLU A 1046 16.18 19.98 -19.69
N SER A 1047 15.81 20.20 -20.96
CA SER A 1047 14.46 19.90 -21.47
C SER A 1047 14.10 18.43 -21.28
N ALA A 1048 15.04 17.51 -21.54
CA ALA A 1048 14.83 16.09 -21.30
C ALA A 1048 14.61 15.78 -19.81
N ARG A 1049 15.33 16.46 -18.90
CA ARG A 1049 15.15 16.35 -17.45
C ARG A 1049 13.76 16.85 -17.02
N VAL A 1050 13.28 17.96 -17.59
CA VAL A 1050 11.92 18.48 -17.35
C VAL A 1050 10.85 17.45 -17.73
N PHE A 1051 10.97 16.79 -18.89
CA PHE A 1051 10.03 15.73 -19.27
C PHE A 1051 10.04 14.55 -18.29
N LEU A 1052 11.22 14.13 -17.80
CA LEU A 1052 11.30 13.11 -16.77
C LEU A 1052 10.65 13.57 -15.45
N ASN A 1053 10.88 14.81 -15.02
CA ASN A 1053 10.24 15.35 -13.83
C ASN A 1053 8.71 15.32 -13.92
N HIS A 1054 8.14 15.55 -15.12
CA HIS A 1054 6.69 15.39 -15.34
C HIS A 1054 6.24 13.92 -15.39
N ALA A 1055 7.08 13.01 -15.88
CA ALA A 1055 6.77 11.58 -15.93
C ALA A 1055 6.76 10.95 -14.53
N GLU A 1056 7.64 11.43 -13.67
CA GLU A 1056 7.92 10.88 -12.36
C GLU A 1056 6.72 10.71 -11.42
N PRO A 1057 5.88 11.73 -11.14
CA PRO A 1057 4.73 11.56 -10.26
C PRO A 1057 3.77 10.50 -10.81
N ILE A 1058 3.63 10.42 -12.13
CA ILE A 1058 2.81 9.43 -12.80
C ILE A 1058 3.42 8.02 -12.65
N VAL A 1059 4.73 7.89 -12.89
CA VAL A 1059 5.46 6.61 -12.73
C VAL A 1059 5.39 6.11 -11.29
N ALA A 1060 5.46 7.01 -10.32
CA ALA A 1060 5.29 6.69 -8.90
C ALA A 1060 3.83 6.33 -8.53
N GLY A 1061 2.85 6.91 -9.24
CA GLY A 1061 1.42 6.62 -9.08
C GLY A 1061 0.99 5.26 -9.66
N LEU A 1062 1.65 4.80 -10.73
CA LEU A 1062 1.36 3.52 -11.42
C LEU A 1062 1.78 2.25 -10.63
N GLY A 1063 2.05 2.38 -9.33
CA GLY A 1063 2.37 1.25 -8.44
C GLY A 1063 3.62 0.45 -8.84
N ARG A 1064 3.59 -0.87 -8.61
CA ARG A 1064 4.72 -1.80 -8.83
C ARG A 1064 4.95 -2.16 -10.30
N THR A 1065 4.66 -1.28 -11.25
CA THR A 1065 4.97 -1.51 -12.67
C THR A 1065 6.49 -1.40 -12.92
N ALA A 1066 7.23 -2.43 -12.51
CA ALA A 1066 8.69 -2.46 -12.46
C ALA A 1066 9.31 -1.98 -13.78
N ARG A 1067 8.75 -2.36 -14.93
CA ARG A 1067 9.33 -2.02 -16.24
C ARG A 1067 9.24 -0.53 -16.62
N VAL A 1068 8.13 0.15 -16.32
CA VAL A 1068 8.01 1.59 -16.63
C VAL A 1068 8.96 2.36 -15.71
N ARG A 1069 9.02 1.97 -14.42
CA ARG A 1069 10.00 2.50 -13.45
C ARG A 1069 11.44 2.28 -13.90
N MET A 1070 11.82 1.07 -14.27
CA MET A 1070 13.17 0.76 -14.75
C MET A 1070 13.55 1.58 -16.00
N ARG A 1071 12.61 1.81 -16.92
CA ARG A 1071 12.84 2.67 -18.10
C ARG A 1071 13.00 4.13 -17.75
N PHE A 1072 12.14 4.64 -16.87
CA PHE A 1072 12.24 5.99 -16.33
C PHE A 1072 13.62 6.21 -15.71
N VAL A 1073 14.02 5.34 -14.78
CA VAL A 1073 15.30 5.43 -14.07
C VAL A 1073 16.48 5.29 -15.04
N LEU A 1074 16.44 4.32 -15.97
CA LEU A 1074 17.50 4.16 -16.98
C LEU A 1074 17.68 5.42 -17.83
N GLU A 1075 16.59 6.08 -18.22
CA GLU A 1075 16.70 7.30 -19.01
C GLU A 1075 17.24 8.47 -18.17
N ARG A 1076 16.87 8.53 -16.88
CA ARG A 1076 17.39 9.50 -15.92
C ARG A 1076 18.90 9.38 -15.73
N ILE A 1077 19.41 8.16 -15.54
CA ILE A 1077 20.85 7.85 -15.49
C ILE A 1077 21.58 8.42 -16.72
N LYS A 1078 21.03 8.18 -17.92
CA LYS A 1078 21.67 8.63 -19.17
C LYS A 1078 21.72 10.15 -19.27
N ILE A 1079 20.67 10.86 -18.83
CA ILE A 1079 20.61 12.33 -18.85
C ILE A 1079 21.57 12.91 -17.82
N HIS A 1080 21.50 12.47 -16.55
CA HIS A 1080 22.37 12.95 -15.48
C HIS A 1080 23.86 12.71 -15.78
N ARG A 1081 24.22 11.52 -16.28
CA ARG A 1081 25.58 11.23 -16.73
C ARG A 1081 26.03 12.18 -17.85
N ARG A 1082 25.16 12.48 -18.82
CA ARG A 1082 25.52 13.39 -19.93
C ARG A 1082 25.67 14.83 -19.46
N LEU A 1083 24.80 15.31 -18.56
CA LEU A 1083 24.92 16.63 -17.92
C LEU A 1083 26.24 16.73 -17.16
N ALA A 1084 26.56 15.73 -16.33
CA ALA A 1084 27.86 15.61 -15.67
C ALA A 1084 29.03 15.63 -16.65
N GLY A 1085 28.87 15.16 -17.88
CA GLY A 1085 29.93 15.17 -18.91
C GLY A 1085 30.13 16.52 -19.61
N ILE A 1086 29.18 17.45 -19.53
CA ILE A 1086 29.25 18.75 -20.23
C ILE A 1086 29.35 19.97 -19.32
N VAL A 1087 28.90 19.89 -18.07
CA VAL A 1087 28.93 21.02 -17.11
C VAL A 1087 30.38 21.38 -16.75
N GLU A 1088 30.77 22.65 -16.85
CA GLU A 1088 32.15 23.06 -16.54
C GLU A 1088 32.44 23.08 -15.04
N ASP A 1089 31.46 23.48 -14.22
CA ASP A 1089 31.60 23.48 -12.77
C ASP A 1089 31.75 22.05 -12.20
N LYS A 1090 32.84 21.84 -11.46
CA LYS A 1090 33.16 20.55 -10.84
C LYS A 1090 32.15 20.17 -9.77
N ALA A 1091 31.63 21.13 -9.00
CA ALA A 1091 30.65 20.86 -7.95
C ALA A 1091 29.32 20.40 -8.55
N GLU A 1092 28.77 21.17 -9.51
CA GLU A 1092 27.56 20.80 -10.25
C GLU A 1092 27.73 19.47 -11.00
N SER A 1093 28.88 19.24 -11.65
CA SER A 1093 29.18 17.95 -12.30
C SER A 1093 29.16 16.78 -11.31
N GLN A 1094 29.70 16.95 -10.10
CA GLN A 1094 29.71 15.89 -9.08
C GLN A 1094 28.30 15.59 -8.56
N ILE A 1095 27.46 16.61 -8.41
CA ILE A 1095 26.04 16.46 -8.04
C ILE A 1095 25.34 15.55 -9.06
N PHE A 1096 25.50 15.81 -10.36
CA PHE A 1096 24.88 14.98 -11.40
C PHE A 1096 25.41 13.54 -11.42
N LEU A 1097 26.69 13.31 -11.10
CA LEU A 1097 27.24 11.96 -10.96
C LEU A 1097 26.66 11.23 -9.75
N ASN A 1098 26.42 11.93 -8.64
CA ASN A 1098 25.78 11.35 -7.46
C ASN A 1098 24.34 10.92 -7.80
N PHE A 1099 23.55 11.77 -8.46
CA PHE A 1099 22.21 11.39 -8.92
C PHE A 1099 22.22 10.18 -9.86
N ALA A 1100 23.12 10.13 -10.84
CA ALA A 1100 23.23 8.97 -11.72
C ALA A 1100 23.59 7.67 -10.95
N THR A 1101 24.34 7.78 -9.85
CA THR A 1101 24.75 6.64 -9.01
C THR A 1101 23.59 6.16 -8.14
N GLU A 1102 22.84 7.08 -7.55
CA GLU A 1102 21.62 6.77 -6.78
C GLU A 1102 20.56 6.12 -7.68
N ASP A 1103 20.39 6.65 -8.89
CA ASP A 1103 19.53 6.07 -9.91
C ASP A 1103 19.96 4.66 -10.31
N LEU A 1104 21.26 4.42 -10.46
CA LEU A 1104 21.79 3.08 -10.74
C LEU A 1104 21.47 2.11 -9.60
N ALA A 1105 21.64 2.53 -8.34
CA ALA A 1105 21.30 1.70 -7.18
C ALA A 1105 19.80 1.37 -7.14
N LEU A 1106 18.94 2.35 -7.46
CA LEU A 1106 17.50 2.13 -7.60
C LEU A 1106 17.19 1.17 -8.75
N LEU A 1107 17.84 1.30 -9.91
CA LEU A 1107 17.66 0.39 -11.05
C LEU A 1107 18.08 -1.04 -10.69
N MET A 1108 19.18 -1.21 -9.97
CA MET A 1108 19.62 -2.50 -9.44
C MET A 1108 18.58 -3.10 -8.49
N GLN A 1109 18.04 -2.29 -7.57
CA GLN A 1109 17.00 -2.73 -6.65
C GLN A 1109 15.72 -3.17 -7.37
N LEU A 1110 15.27 -2.40 -8.36
CA LEU A 1110 14.11 -2.76 -9.18
C LEU A 1110 14.34 -4.05 -9.98
N ASN A 1111 15.58 -4.35 -10.37
CA ASN A 1111 15.96 -5.55 -11.11
C ASN A 1111 16.13 -6.80 -10.22
N LYS A 1112 16.48 -6.65 -8.93
CA LYS A 1112 16.79 -7.75 -7.99
C LYS A 1112 15.68 -8.80 -7.79
N GLY A 1113 14.46 -8.54 -8.25
CA GLY A 1113 13.34 -9.49 -8.20
C GLY A 1113 12.76 -9.87 -9.57
N SER A 1114 13.48 -9.57 -10.66
CA SER A 1114 12.99 -9.84 -12.01
C SER A 1114 13.89 -10.81 -12.75
N ASP A 1115 13.31 -11.80 -13.44
CA ASP A 1115 14.04 -12.77 -14.29
C ASP A 1115 14.45 -12.15 -15.64
N LEU A 1116 14.76 -10.85 -15.68
CA LEU A 1116 14.94 -10.08 -16.90
C LEU A 1116 16.43 -9.83 -17.19
N ASN A 1117 17.11 -10.84 -17.71
CA ASN A 1117 18.56 -10.83 -18.00
C ASN A 1117 19.05 -9.58 -18.78
N LEU A 1118 18.24 -9.05 -19.69
CA LEU A 1118 18.58 -7.84 -20.45
C LEU A 1118 18.82 -6.63 -19.53
N TRP A 1119 18.03 -6.48 -18.46
CA TRP A 1119 18.16 -5.35 -17.53
C TRP A 1119 19.41 -5.44 -16.67
N THR A 1120 19.82 -6.65 -16.30
CA THR A 1120 21.11 -6.89 -15.64
C THR A 1120 22.27 -6.36 -16.49
N LYS A 1121 22.30 -6.71 -17.78
CA LYS A 1121 23.31 -6.16 -18.71
C LYS A 1121 23.24 -4.64 -18.83
N LEU A 1122 22.04 -4.07 -18.88
CA LEU A 1122 21.88 -2.61 -18.98
C LEU A 1122 22.38 -1.89 -17.72
N VAL A 1123 22.21 -2.48 -16.53
CA VAL A 1123 22.76 -2.00 -15.27
C VAL A 1123 24.29 -1.98 -15.33
N GLU A 1124 24.92 -3.08 -15.73
CA GLU A 1124 26.38 -3.19 -15.87
C GLU A 1124 26.94 -2.11 -16.81
N ILE A 1125 26.31 -1.94 -17.98
CA ILE A 1125 26.70 -0.93 -18.96
C ILE A 1125 26.55 0.49 -18.40
N GLN A 1126 25.50 0.77 -17.60
CA GLN A 1126 25.34 2.08 -16.96
C GLN A 1126 26.36 2.31 -15.86
N GLN A 1127 26.70 1.29 -15.07
CA GLN A 1127 27.74 1.35 -14.04
C GLN A 1127 29.09 1.75 -14.65
N GLU A 1128 29.54 1.01 -15.67
CA GLU A 1128 30.80 1.30 -16.36
C GLU A 1128 30.78 2.68 -17.03
N SER A 1129 29.63 3.05 -17.60
CA SER A 1129 29.41 4.37 -18.20
C SER A 1129 29.55 5.53 -17.21
N ILE A 1130 29.08 5.37 -15.97
CA ILE A 1130 29.22 6.37 -14.91
C ILE A 1130 30.69 6.48 -14.50
N GLU A 1131 31.38 5.35 -14.29
CA GLU A 1131 32.80 5.36 -13.92
C GLU A 1131 33.69 5.98 -15.00
N ARG A 1132 33.40 5.72 -16.28
CA ARG A 1132 34.07 6.41 -17.39
C ARG A 1132 33.91 7.93 -17.31
N THR A 1133 32.71 8.39 -16.97
CA THR A 1133 32.42 9.83 -16.86
C THR A 1133 33.19 10.43 -15.69
N ARG A 1134 33.26 9.74 -14.54
CA ARG A 1134 34.10 10.12 -13.40
C ARG A 1134 35.57 10.19 -13.78
N GLN A 1135 36.10 9.18 -14.47
CA GLN A 1135 37.50 9.15 -14.88
C GLN A 1135 37.84 10.31 -15.84
N ASN A 1136 37.00 10.54 -16.85
CA ASN A 1136 37.18 11.66 -17.78
C ASN A 1136 37.16 13.01 -17.07
N ARG A 1137 36.37 13.14 -16.00
CA ARG A 1137 36.31 14.36 -15.18
C ARG A 1137 37.46 14.51 -14.19
N ARG A 1138 38.14 13.42 -13.82
CA ARG A 1138 39.39 13.48 -13.05
C ARG A 1138 40.58 13.86 -13.91
N LEU A 1139 40.55 13.50 -15.20
CA LEU A 1139 41.61 13.80 -16.16
C LEU A 1139 41.55 15.25 -16.69
N LYS A 1140 40.36 15.85 -16.70
CA LYS A 1140 40.13 17.28 -17.01
C LYS A 1140 40.23 18.13 -15.75
#